data_AF-A0A0G1YQC1-F1
#
_entry.id   AF-A0A0G1YQC1-F1
#
_cell.length_a   1.000
_cell.length_b   1.000
_cell.length_c   1.000
_cell.angle_alpha   90.00
_cell.angle_beta   90.00
_cell.angle_gamma   90.00
#
_symmetry.space_group_name_H-M   'P 1'
#
loop_
_entity.id
_entity.type
_entity.pdbx_description
1 polymer ?
#
loop_
_entity_poly.entity_id
_entity_poly.type
_entity_poly.pdbx_seq_one_letter_code
_entity_poly.pdbx_strand_id
1 'polypeptide(L)'
;MELKGVKAINPATGEEIPVWIADYVLAGYGTGAIMAVPAHDERDFAFAKKFNLPIKETVEPMIERTIGSDAFLRGQPFKERDAVIAVVKHWTEDKYLCLDCKQRDLNYFVGGGIEAGENPIDAGKREVREETGYMHVEFVRELGGIIHSRFFYPTKEKNTHARFKPLLFQLKDHAREEVSEEENTLYDPVWVDAGKVANFINRADAALIWKRVYDDTEYSGEGILANSGEFSGMGTVEARIAIAKKFGRLKKTYKMRDWVVSRQRYWGVPIPIIHCAKCGEVPVPDKDLPVKLPEVKDYLPDGRGKSPLAKAGVWVQVKCPKCKGRAERETDTLDTFVDSSWYFLRYTDPKNRKQFAENRKQSNWMPVDLYSGGAEHTTMHVLYSRFWQKALYDLKLVKGKEPYTRRMNRSLILGPDGQKMSKSRGNVIDPDKVVSQLGADTVRMYLAFIGPYNEVSTYPWNPDGVVGIRRFLERVWKTGQLSGFRFQVSVNSKLELLLHKTIKKVGEDIVAQKFNTAISALMIFLNAVEKEIPRPAQNEQRIGKGQWEMFLRLLAPFAPHLVEELWHELGHKKSIHLEEWPKYDAKKLKEETITIVIQINGKTRGEAQVPSDADKSAQETAAREAVASRLQGKEVRRIIVVSGRLVNFVVAE
;
A
#
# COMPACT_ATOMS: atom_id res chain seq x y z
N MET A 1 -6.84 9.84 36.27
CA MET A 1 -7.16 10.36 37.63
C MET A 1 -8.51 11.04 37.59
N GLU A 2 -9.45 10.65 38.46
CA GLU A 2 -10.73 11.38 38.61
C GLU A 2 -10.48 12.72 39.31
N LEU A 3 -11.12 13.79 38.82
CA LEU A 3 -11.14 15.08 39.49
C LEU A 3 -12.25 15.11 40.55
N LYS A 4 -11.92 14.79 41.79
CA LYS A 4 -12.88 14.81 42.91
C LYS A 4 -13.47 16.22 43.07
N GLY A 5 -14.80 16.28 43.25
CA GLY A 5 -15.54 17.53 43.40
C GLY A 5 -15.84 18.26 42.09
N VAL A 6 -15.37 17.76 40.94
CA VAL A 6 -15.68 18.32 39.61
C VAL A 6 -16.54 17.33 38.84
N LYS A 7 -17.76 17.75 38.49
CA LYS A 7 -18.70 17.01 37.65
C LYS A 7 -19.06 17.84 36.42
N ALA A 8 -19.39 17.18 35.32
CA ALA A 8 -20.01 17.81 34.15
C ALA A 8 -21.47 17.36 34.04
N ILE A 9 -22.31 18.14 33.39
CA ILE A 9 -23.70 17.77 33.10
C ILE A 9 -23.78 17.27 31.67
N ASN A 10 -24.31 16.07 31.46
CA ASN A 10 -24.62 15.59 30.12
C ASN A 10 -25.82 16.39 29.57
N PRO A 11 -25.67 17.20 28.50
CA PRO A 11 -26.75 18.04 28.01
C PRO A 11 -27.93 17.25 27.42
N ALA A 12 -27.73 15.99 27.06
CA ALA A 12 -28.79 15.13 26.50
C ALA A 12 -29.68 14.52 27.58
N THR A 13 -29.12 14.17 28.75
CA THR A 13 -29.85 13.48 29.83
C THR A 13 -30.06 14.33 31.08
N GLY A 14 -29.30 15.41 31.26
CA GLY A 14 -29.24 16.19 32.49
C GLY A 14 -28.47 15.51 33.63
N GLU A 15 -27.93 14.30 33.42
CA GLU A 15 -27.21 13.55 34.44
C GLU A 15 -25.82 14.15 34.73
N GLU A 16 -25.39 14.10 36.00
CA GLU A 16 -24.01 14.40 36.39
C GLU A 16 -23.07 13.26 35.96
N ILE A 17 -21.96 13.61 35.32
CA ILE A 17 -20.92 12.67 34.89
C ILE A 17 -19.55 13.07 35.47
N PRO A 18 -18.70 12.09 35.86
CA PRO A 18 -17.38 12.37 36.41
C PRO A 18 -16.42 12.92 35.35
N VAL A 19 -15.51 13.79 35.76
CA VAL A 19 -14.44 14.31 34.89
C VAL A 19 -13.10 13.65 35.25
N TRP A 20 -12.41 13.15 34.23
CA TRP A 20 -11.14 12.45 34.38
C TRP A 20 -10.01 13.13 33.61
N ILE A 21 -8.82 13.16 34.21
CA ILE A 21 -7.57 13.45 33.52
C ILE A 21 -6.98 12.11 33.06
N ALA A 22 -6.82 11.97 31.74
CA ALA A 22 -6.24 10.79 31.11
C ALA A 22 -5.14 11.20 30.13
N ASP A 23 -4.06 10.43 30.08
CA ASP A 23 -2.87 10.66 29.26
C ASP A 23 -3.12 10.51 27.75
N TYR A 24 -4.09 9.68 27.36
CA TYR A 24 -4.48 9.50 25.96
C TYR A 24 -5.26 10.69 25.38
N VAL A 25 -5.67 11.66 26.20
CA VAL A 25 -6.35 12.89 25.78
C VAL A 25 -5.32 14.00 25.58
N LEU A 26 -4.98 14.27 24.33
CA LEU A 26 -3.96 15.26 23.98
C LEU A 26 -4.49 16.69 24.10
N ALA A 27 -3.93 17.50 25.00
CA ALA A 27 -4.33 18.90 25.23
C ALA A 27 -4.31 19.76 23.95
N GLY A 28 -3.34 19.53 23.05
CA GLY A 28 -3.24 20.24 21.77
C GLY A 28 -4.15 19.72 20.66
N TYR A 29 -4.95 18.66 20.88
CA TYR A 29 -5.86 18.07 19.88
C TYR A 29 -7.32 18.36 20.19
N GLY A 30 -8.08 18.76 19.18
CA GLY A 30 -9.49 19.12 19.35
C GLY A 30 -9.62 20.30 20.32
N THR A 31 -10.30 20.07 21.45
CA THR A 31 -10.45 21.02 22.56
C THR A 31 -9.57 20.67 23.76
N GLY A 32 -8.78 19.59 23.69
CA GLY A 32 -8.07 19.03 24.84
C GLY A 32 -8.96 18.26 25.82
N ALA A 33 -10.24 18.07 25.48
CA ALA A 33 -11.20 17.26 26.22
C ALA A 33 -12.04 16.43 25.24
N ILE A 34 -12.43 15.22 25.66
CA ILE A 34 -13.32 14.34 24.90
C ILE A 34 -14.45 13.86 25.80
N MET A 35 -15.59 13.52 25.21
CA MET A 35 -16.58 12.68 25.89
C MET A 35 -16.16 11.23 25.70
N ALA A 36 -16.17 10.44 26.78
CA ALA A 36 -15.91 9.02 26.72
C ALA A 36 -17.21 8.26 26.45
N VAL A 37 -17.23 7.36 25.46
CA VAL A 37 -18.41 6.52 25.16
C VAL A 37 -17.98 5.05 25.15
N PRO A 38 -17.85 4.41 26.33
CA PRO A 38 -17.18 3.12 26.46
C PRO A 38 -17.80 2.00 25.62
N ALA A 39 -19.12 1.97 25.44
CA ALA A 39 -19.75 0.93 24.63
C ALA A 39 -19.42 1.04 23.12
N HIS A 40 -18.83 2.15 22.65
CA HIS A 40 -18.68 2.47 21.23
C HIS A 40 -17.30 3.02 20.81
N ASP A 41 -16.32 3.12 21.73
CA ASP A 41 -14.91 3.42 21.44
C ASP A 41 -14.00 2.48 22.26
N GLU A 42 -13.06 1.82 21.57
CA GLU A 42 -12.15 0.81 22.15
C GLU A 42 -11.28 1.35 23.30
N ARG A 43 -10.79 2.60 23.19
CA ARG A 43 -9.94 3.19 24.23
C ARG A 43 -10.77 3.57 25.45
N ASP A 44 -11.96 4.11 25.21
CA ASP A 44 -12.89 4.43 26.29
C ASP A 44 -13.41 3.17 26.98
N PHE A 45 -13.62 2.08 26.24
CA PHE A 45 -13.97 0.76 26.77
C PHE A 45 -12.88 0.24 27.71
N ALA A 46 -11.64 0.16 27.22
CA ALA A 46 -10.50 -0.29 28.01
C ALA A 46 -10.29 0.58 29.27
N PHE A 47 -10.47 1.90 29.14
CA PHE A 47 -10.41 2.83 30.27
C PHE A 47 -11.54 2.56 31.28
N ALA A 48 -12.77 2.42 30.81
CA ALA A 48 -13.92 2.16 31.68
C ALA A 48 -13.80 0.82 32.41
N LYS A 49 -13.36 -0.25 31.74
CA LYS A 49 -13.09 -1.55 32.36
C LYS A 49 -12.03 -1.46 33.44
N LYS A 50 -10.92 -0.77 33.17
CA LYS A 50 -9.82 -0.59 34.13
C LYS A 50 -10.23 0.17 35.38
N PHE A 51 -11.11 1.16 35.25
CA PHE A 51 -11.54 2.03 36.35
C PHE A 51 -12.96 1.74 36.85
N ASN A 52 -13.55 0.62 36.42
CA ASN A 52 -14.91 0.20 36.77
C ASN A 52 -15.98 1.30 36.55
N LEU A 53 -15.92 1.95 35.38
CA LEU A 53 -16.87 2.99 34.99
C LEU A 53 -18.07 2.40 34.23
N PRO A 54 -19.24 3.07 34.26
CA PRO A 54 -20.43 2.59 33.56
C PRO A 54 -20.22 2.46 32.05
N ILE A 55 -20.70 1.35 31.49
CA ILE A 55 -20.71 1.08 30.04
C ILE A 55 -22.17 1.00 29.62
N LYS A 56 -22.66 2.06 28.95
CA LYS A 56 -24.05 2.17 28.49
C LYS A 56 -24.10 1.98 26.97
N GLU A 57 -24.80 0.96 26.50
CA GLU A 57 -25.04 0.73 25.07
C GLU A 57 -26.13 1.69 24.55
N THR A 58 -25.77 2.46 23.52
CA THR A 58 -26.63 3.47 22.88
C THR A 58 -26.80 3.26 21.37
N VAL A 59 -26.11 2.27 20.81
CA VAL A 59 -26.18 1.90 19.40
C VAL A 59 -26.39 0.39 19.29
N GLU A 60 -27.53 0.01 18.73
CA GLU A 60 -27.84 -1.34 18.27
C GLU A 60 -27.12 -1.59 16.94
N PRO A 61 -26.22 -2.59 16.86
CA PRO A 61 -25.43 -2.87 15.65
C PRO A 61 -26.28 -3.10 14.41
N MET A 62 -25.87 -2.54 13.26
CA MET A 62 -26.45 -2.85 11.95
C MET A 62 -25.46 -3.65 11.10
N ILE A 63 -25.83 -4.89 10.76
CA ILE A 63 -25.05 -5.79 9.91
C ILE A 63 -25.79 -5.99 8.59
N GLU A 64 -25.16 -5.60 7.49
CA GLU A 64 -25.74 -5.71 6.15
C GLU A 64 -24.98 -6.73 5.29
N ARG A 65 -25.71 -7.70 4.71
CA ARG A 65 -25.16 -8.71 3.81
C ARG A 65 -25.23 -8.23 2.37
N THR A 66 -24.09 -7.86 1.81
CA THR A 66 -23.98 -7.31 0.45
C THR A 66 -23.26 -8.24 -0.54
N ILE A 67 -22.75 -9.37 -0.05
CA ILE A 67 -22.04 -10.41 -0.81
C ILE A 67 -22.53 -11.78 -0.34
N GLY A 68 -22.36 -12.81 -1.18
CA GLY A 68 -22.81 -14.17 -0.89
C GLY A 68 -24.25 -14.45 -1.35
N SER A 69 -24.70 -15.68 -1.16
CA SER A 69 -26.05 -16.15 -1.54
C SER A 69 -27.16 -15.52 -0.69
N ASP A 70 -26.83 -14.98 0.48
CA ASP A 70 -27.74 -14.25 1.37
C ASP A 70 -27.61 -12.71 1.25
N ALA A 71 -26.95 -12.22 0.20
CA ALA A 71 -26.89 -10.79 -0.09
C ALA A 71 -28.28 -10.23 -0.39
N PHE A 72 -28.70 -9.18 0.33
CA PHE A 72 -30.03 -8.59 0.12
C PHE A 72 -30.17 -7.99 -1.29
N LEU A 73 -31.38 -8.08 -1.85
CA LEU A 73 -31.71 -7.57 -3.18
C LEU A 73 -31.97 -6.06 -3.10
N ARG A 74 -31.11 -5.26 -3.74
CA ARG A 74 -31.23 -3.79 -3.73
C ARG A 74 -32.56 -3.35 -4.36
N GLY A 75 -33.22 -2.38 -3.73
CA GLY A 75 -34.50 -1.83 -4.21
C GLY A 75 -35.74 -2.64 -3.84
N GLN A 76 -35.60 -3.81 -3.20
CA GLN A 76 -36.72 -4.58 -2.70
C GLN A 76 -37.01 -4.26 -1.21
N PRO A 77 -38.29 -4.28 -0.79
CA PRO A 77 -38.66 -3.99 0.60
C PRO A 77 -38.17 -5.07 1.55
N PHE A 78 -37.80 -4.67 2.77
CA PHE A 78 -37.44 -5.60 3.84
C PHE A 78 -38.70 -6.05 4.59
N LYS A 79 -38.79 -7.35 4.89
CA LYS A 79 -39.74 -7.87 5.88
C LYS A 79 -39.10 -7.81 7.26
N GLU A 80 -39.73 -7.08 8.17
CA GLU A 80 -39.35 -7.03 9.57
C GLU A 80 -39.59 -8.38 10.26
N ARG A 81 -38.62 -8.80 11.08
CA ARG A 81 -38.72 -10.02 11.90
C ARG A 81 -38.05 -9.79 13.24
N ASP A 82 -38.78 -10.00 14.33
CA ASP A 82 -38.19 -10.15 15.66
C ASP A 82 -37.74 -11.60 15.85
N ALA A 83 -36.53 -11.78 16.35
CA ALA A 83 -35.89 -13.09 16.44
C ALA A 83 -34.95 -13.17 17.64
N VAL A 84 -34.67 -14.39 18.08
CA VAL A 84 -33.69 -14.68 19.13
C VAL A 84 -32.50 -15.41 18.54
N ILE A 85 -31.36 -15.28 19.20
CA ILE A 85 -30.20 -16.13 18.96
C ILE A 85 -29.78 -16.71 20.30
N ALA A 86 -29.90 -18.03 20.44
CA ALA A 86 -29.54 -18.77 21.63
C ALA A 86 -28.12 -19.34 21.50
N VAL A 87 -27.18 -18.79 22.25
CA VAL A 87 -25.86 -19.39 22.47
C VAL A 87 -26.01 -20.38 23.62
N VAL A 88 -25.87 -21.68 23.37
CA VAL A 88 -26.03 -22.71 24.41
C VAL A 88 -24.68 -23.27 24.80
N LYS A 89 -24.30 -23.08 26.07
CA LYS A 89 -23.10 -23.66 26.66
C LYS A 89 -23.41 -25.03 27.27
N HIS A 90 -22.52 -26.00 27.08
CA HIS A 90 -22.58 -27.28 27.79
C HIS A 90 -22.37 -27.08 29.30
N TRP A 91 -23.01 -27.86 30.18
CA TRP A 91 -22.91 -27.66 31.64
C TRP A 91 -21.51 -27.91 32.20
N THR A 92 -20.83 -28.96 31.73
CA THR A 92 -19.50 -29.37 32.22
C THR A 92 -18.35 -29.20 31.24
N GLU A 93 -18.63 -29.17 29.94
CA GLU A 93 -17.63 -29.06 28.89
C GLU A 93 -17.53 -27.62 28.40
N ASP A 94 -16.33 -27.17 28.00
CA ASP A 94 -16.17 -25.84 27.41
C ASP A 94 -16.51 -25.86 25.90
N LYS A 95 -17.74 -26.32 25.62
CA LYS A 95 -18.31 -26.48 24.29
C LYS A 95 -19.62 -25.71 24.15
N TYR A 96 -19.89 -25.30 22.92
CA TYR A 96 -21.05 -24.51 22.55
C TYR A 96 -21.80 -25.18 21.41
N LEU A 97 -23.13 -25.18 21.51
CA LEU A 97 -24.01 -25.74 20.49
C LEU A 97 -24.10 -24.75 19.33
N CYS A 98 -23.66 -25.18 18.16
CA CYS A 98 -23.74 -24.44 16.91
C CYS A 98 -24.57 -25.23 15.89
N LEU A 99 -25.06 -24.57 14.86
CA LEU A 99 -25.80 -25.19 13.76
C LEU A 99 -24.98 -25.07 12.47
N ASP A 100 -24.83 -26.20 11.77
CA ASP A 100 -24.40 -26.25 10.37
C ASP A 100 -25.65 -26.36 9.50
N CYS A 101 -25.91 -25.35 8.66
CA CYS A 101 -27.10 -25.34 7.81
C CYS A 101 -26.85 -26.11 6.51
N LYS A 102 -27.46 -27.29 6.34
CA LYS A 102 -27.23 -28.17 5.18
C LYS A 102 -27.52 -27.52 3.82
N GLN A 103 -28.46 -26.58 3.79
CA GLN A 103 -28.95 -25.95 2.55
C GLN A 103 -28.32 -24.59 2.26
N ARG A 104 -27.53 -24.04 3.17
CA ARG A 104 -26.94 -22.69 3.06
C ARG A 104 -25.51 -22.73 3.58
N ASP A 105 -24.61 -21.95 3.00
CA ASP A 105 -23.30 -21.71 3.61
C ASP A 105 -23.46 -20.84 4.87
N LEU A 106 -24.01 -21.41 5.94
CA LEU A 106 -24.38 -20.75 7.17
C LEU A 106 -24.05 -21.65 8.37
N ASN A 107 -23.00 -21.27 9.06
CA ASN A 107 -22.62 -21.84 10.35
C ASN A 107 -22.90 -20.78 11.42
N TYR A 108 -23.80 -21.10 12.34
CA TYR A 108 -24.36 -20.11 13.25
C TYR A 108 -24.68 -20.70 14.63
N PHE A 109 -25.34 -19.91 15.48
CA PHE A 109 -25.97 -20.39 16.71
C PHE A 109 -27.44 -20.74 16.44
N VAL A 110 -28.09 -21.39 17.41
CA VAL A 110 -29.54 -21.64 17.36
C VAL A 110 -30.29 -20.32 17.27
N GLY A 111 -31.28 -20.20 16.39
CA GLY A 111 -32.00 -18.94 16.30
C GLY A 111 -33.22 -18.94 15.39
N GLY A 112 -34.35 -18.51 15.96
CA GLY A 112 -35.59 -18.34 15.21
C GLY A 112 -36.46 -17.19 15.68
N GLY A 113 -37.73 -17.24 15.30
CA GLY A 113 -38.63 -16.09 15.38
C GLY A 113 -39.22 -15.94 16.77
N ILE A 114 -39.48 -14.71 17.20
CA ILE A 114 -40.28 -14.47 18.41
C ILE A 114 -41.75 -14.40 17.97
N GLU A 115 -42.60 -15.22 18.58
CA GLU A 115 -44.04 -15.22 18.31
C GLU A 115 -44.75 -14.03 18.99
N ALA A 116 -45.97 -13.72 18.54
CA ALA A 116 -46.71 -12.57 19.06
C ALA A 116 -47.05 -12.76 20.55
N GLY A 117 -46.53 -11.87 21.41
CA GLY A 117 -46.71 -11.94 22.86
C GLY A 117 -45.74 -12.88 23.58
N GLU A 118 -44.84 -13.56 22.85
CA GLU A 118 -43.83 -14.44 23.41
C GLU A 118 -42.65 -13.63 23.99
N ASN A 119 -42.19 -14.02 25.18
CA ASN A 119 -40.98 -13.45 25.76
C ASN A 119 -39.74 -13.99 25.02
N PRO A 120 -38.74 -13.16 24.67
CA PRO A 120 -37.48 -13.61 24.05
C PRO A 120 -36.81 -14.81 24.76
N ILE A 121 -36.87 -14.90 26.09
CA ILE A 121 -36.25 -16.03 26.80
C ILE A 121 -36.98 -17.34 26.48
N ASP A 122 -38.30 -17.31 26.46
CA ASP A 122 -39.12 -18.50 26.16
C ASP A 122 -39.01 -18.89 24.69
N ALA A 123 -38.99 -17.90 23.79
CA ALA A 123 -38.65 -18.11 22.37
C ALA A 123 -37.28 -18.80 22.24
N GLY A 124 -36.25 -18.34 22.97
CA GLY A 124 -34.93 -18.95 22.93
C GLY A 124 -34.92 -20.42 23.38
N LYS A 125 -35.70 -20.76 24.42
CA LYS A 125 -35.85 -22.16 24.86
C LYS A 125 -36.59 -23.01 23.83
N ARG A 126 -37.66 -22.46 23.24
CA ARG A 126 -38.45 -23.12 22.20
C ARG A 126 -37.60 -23.41 20.96
N GLU A 127 -36.87 -22.43 20.45
CA GLU A 127 -36.01 -22.59 19.26
C GLU A 127 -34.87 -23.60 19.52
N VAL A 128 -34.27 -23.64 20.73
CA VAL A 128 -33.31 -24.69 21.08
C VAL A 128 -33.96 -26.07 21.04
N ARG A 129 -35.16 -26.20 21.61
CA ARG A 129 -35.90 -27.46 21.62
C ARG A 129 -36.29 -27.89 20.20
N GLU A 130 -36.83 -27.00 19.39
CA GLU A 130 -37.30 -27.26 18.03
C GLU A 130 -36.15 -27.58 17.05
N GLU A 131 -35.08 -26.77 17.02
CA GLU A 131 -33.99 -26.94 16.05
C GLU A 131 -32.99 -28.05 16.44
N THR A 132 -32.91 -28.42 17.74
CA THR A 132 -31.87 -29.33 18.24
C THR A 132 -32.37 -30.51 19.07
N GLY A 133 -33.62 -30.47 19.51
CA GLY A 133 -34.24 -31.49 20.37
C GLY A 133 -33.86 -31.37 21.84
N TYR A 134 -32.89 -30.55 22.23
CA TYR A 134 -32.48 -30.42 23.64
C TYR A 134 -33.56 -29.71 24.47
N MET A 135 -34.07 -30.38 25.50
CA MET A 135 -35.24 -29.91 26.24
C MET A 135 -34.89 -28.98 27.40
N HIS A 136 -33.76 -29.21 28.07
CA HIS A 136 -33.46 -28.59 29.36
C HIS A 136 -32.33 -27.56 29.27
N VAL A 137 -32.68 -26.33 28.89
CA VAL A 137 -31.78 -25.16 28.93
C VAL A 137 -32.22 -24.14 29.98
N GLU A 138 -31.26 -23.62 30.72
CA GLU A 138 -31.47 -22.53 31.68
C GLU A 138 -30.89 -21.23 31.12
N PHE A 139 -31.63 -20.14 31.26
CA PHE A 139 -31.17 -18.81 30.86
C PHE A 139 -30.07 -18.32 31.81
N VAL A 140 -28.98 -17.81 31.26
CA VAL A 140 -27.84 -17.28 32.03
C VAL A 140 -27.87 -15.76 32.03
N ARG A 141 -27.82 -15.14 30.84
CA ARG A 141 -27.83 -13.67 30.67
C ARG A 141 -28.07 -13.28 29.21
N GLU A 142 -28.39 -12.01 28.99
CA GLU A 142 -28.39 -11.40 27.66
C GLU A 142 -26.95 -11.12 27.18
N LEU A 143 -26.73 -11.19 25.87
CA LEU A 143 -25.45 -10.85 25.23
C LEU A 143 -25.58 -9.48 24.53
N GLY A 144 -25.86 -8.45 25.32
CA GLY A 144 -26.06 -7.06 24.92
C GLY A 144 -27.44 -6.74 24.35
N GLY A 145 -27.55 -5.60 23.67
CA GLY A 145 -28.77 -5.12 23.01
C GLY A 145 -29.15 -5.88 21.74
N ILE A 146 -30.15 -5.36 21.03
CA ILE A 146 -30.60 -5.91 19.74
C ILE A 146 -29.47 -5.78 18.71
N ILE A 147 -29.33 -6.78 17.85
CA ILE A 147 -28.48 -6.73 16.65
C ILE A 147 -29.39 -6.75 15.43
N HIS A 148 -29.31 -5.70 14.62
CA HIS A 148 -30.00 -5.64 13.34
C HIS A 148 -29.20 -6.35 12.26
N SER A 149 -29.89 -7.18 11.48
CA SER A 149 -29.30 -7.93 10.40
C SER A 149 -30.17 -7.85 9.15
N ARG A 150 -29.59 -7.34 8.05
CA ARG A 150 -30.25 -7.21 6.74
C ARG A 150 -29.65 -8.19 5.76
N PHE A 151 -30.47 -9.12 5.28
CA PHE A 151 -30.05 -10.19 4.39
C PHE A 151 -31.19 -10.66 3.50
N PHE A 152 -30.86 -11.33 2.39
CA PHE A 152 -31.82 -12.08 1.61
C PHE A 152 -32.01 -13.46 2.23
N TYR A 153 -33.27 -13.88 2.42
CA TYR A 153 -33.59 -15.22 2.88
C TYR A 153 -33.91 -16.09 1.65
N PRO A 154 -33.01 -16.97 1.20
CA PRO A 154 -33.17 -17.67 -0.07
C PRO A 154 -34.42 -18.53 -0.14
N THR A 155 -34.71 -19.33 0.91
CA THR A 155 -35.88 -20.22 0.92
C THR A 155 -37.22 -19.50 1.00
N LYS A 156 -37.24 -18.24 1.49
CA LYS A 156 -38.45 -17.41 1.57
C LYS A 156 -38.48 -16.34 0.47
N GLU A 157 -37.49 -16.36 -0.43
CA GLU A 157 -37.28 -15.45 -1.56
C GLU A 157 -37.54 -13.97 -1.24
N LYS A 158 -37.03 -13.48 -0.11
CA LYS A 158 -37.28 -12.09 0.32
C LYS A 158 -36.15 -11.48 1.14
N ASN A 159 -36.03 -10.16 1.05
CA ASN A 159 -35.24 -9.38 1.98
C ASN A 159 -35.85 -9.44 3.39
N THR A 160 -35.00 -9.66 4.38
CA THR A 160 -35.39 -9.73 5.79
C THR A 160 -34.53 -8.76 6.59
N HIS A 161 -35.19 -7.94 7.41
CA HIS A 161 -34.54 -7.17 8.47
C HIS A 161 -34.87 -7.86 9.78
N ALA A 162 -33.92 -8.65 10.26
CA ALA A 162 -34.05 -9.34 11.54
C ALA A 162 -33.54 -8.46 12.67
N ARG A 163 -34.31 -8.37 13.75
CA ARG A 163 -33.96 -7.77 15.03
C ARG A 163 -33.65 -8.91 15.99
N PHE A 164 -32.38 -9.28 16.07
CA PHE A 164 -31.96 -10.42 16.87
C PHE A 164 -31.71 -9.99 18.32
N LYS A 165 -32.32 -10.69 19.27
CA LYS A 165 -32.02 -10.62 20.70
C LYS A 165 -31.08 -11.76 21.08
N PRO A 166 -29.79 -11.50 21.35
CA PRO A 166 -28.82 -12.54 21.66
C PRO A 166 -28.89 -12.95 23.14
N LEU A 167 -28.99 -14.26 23.40
CA LEU A 167 -29.19 -14.83 24.73
C LEU A 167 -28.18 -15.95 24.99
N LEU A 168 -27.63 -16.00 26.20
CA LEU A 168 -26.78 -17.10 26.66
C LEU A 168 -27.60 -18.05 27.53
N PHE A 169 -27.56 -19.33 27.18
CA PHE A 169 -28.16 -20.43 27.92
C PHE A 169 -27.09 -21.42 28.38
N GLN A 170 -27.39 -22.14 29.45
CA GLN A 170 -26.64 -23.31 29.90
C GLN A 170 -27.53 -24.53 29.78
N LEU A 171 -27.07 -25.54 29.05
CA LEU A 171 -27.74 -26.83 28.97
C LEU A 171 -27.64 -27.55 30.31
N LYS A 172 -28.64 -28.33 30.72
CA LYS A 172 -28.66 -29.04 32.01
C LYS A 172 -28.32 -30.52 31.91
N ASP A 173 -28.78 -31.16 30.85
CA ASP A 173 -28.56 -32.57 30.57
C ASP A 173 -28.69 -32.84 29.06
N HIS A 174 -28.48 -34.11 28.66
CA HIS A 174 -28.60 -34.55 27.27
C HIS A 174 -30.02 -35.02 26.92
N ALA A 175 -31.05 -34.71 27.73
CA ALA A 175 -32.41 -35.14 27.40
C ALA A 175 -32.86 -34.45 26.11
N ARG A 176 -33.26 -35.28 25.14
CA ARG A 176 -33.68 -34.84 23.81
C ARG A 176 -35.03 -35.42 23.43
N GLU A 177 -35.79 -34.67 22.66
CA GLU A 177 -36.95 -35.15 21.93
C GLU A 177 -36.67 -35.29 20.43
N GLU A 178 -37.60 -35.94 19.74
CA GLU A 178 -37.53 -36.11 18.30
C GLU A 178 -37.75 -34.76 17.60
N VAL A 179 -36.75 -34.37 16.81
CA VAL A 179 -36.79 -33.15 15.98
C VAL A 179 -37.56 -33.45 14.70
N SER A 180 -38.34 -32.48 14.21
CA SER A 180 -39.13 -32.65 12.97
C SER A 180 -38.26 -33.01 11.76
N GLU A 181 -38.83 -33.73 10.78
CA GLU A 181 -38.12 -34.05 9.54
C GLU A 181 -37.66 -32.78 8.79
N GLU A 182 -38.44 -31.71 8.88
CA GLU A 182 -38.11 -30.42 8.27
C GLU A 182 -36.83 -29.82 8.86
N GLU A 183 -36.73 -29.76 10.19
CA GLU A 183 -35.55 -29.21 10.88
C GLU A 183 -34.31 -30.10 10.70
N ASN A 184 -34.47 -31.43 10.77
CA ASN A 184 -33.38 -32.38 10.49
C ASN A 184 -32.83 -32.26 9.06
N THR A 185 -33.65 -31.81 8.11
CA THR A 185 -33.24 -31.56 6.72
C THR A 185 -32.51 -30.22 6.56
N LEU A 186 -32.72 -29.28 7.49
CA LEU A 186 -32.17 -27.92 7.44
C LEU A 186 -30.88 -27.75 8.23
N TYR A 187 -30.75 -28.39 9.40
CA TYR A 187 -29.65 -28.15 10.32
C TYR A 187 -29.03 -29.44 10.86
N ASP A 188 -27.71 -29.40 11.10
CA ASP A 188 -27.00 -30.34 11.96
C ASP A 188 -26.54 -29.62 13.23
N PRO A 189 -27.02 -30.02 14.42
CA PRO A 189 -26.50 -29.51 15.68
C PRO A 189 -25.10 -30.07 15.97
N VAL A 190 -24.11 -29.18 16.13
CA VAL A 190 -22.70 -29.52 16.35
C VAL A 190 -22.19 -28.91 17.66
N TRP A 191 -21.59 -29.73 18.52
CA TRP A 191 -20.85 -29.25 19.68
C TRP A 191 -19.44 -28.81 19.29
N VAL A 192 -19.15 -27.52 19.42
CA VAL A 192 -17.88 -26.92 19.03
C VAL A 192 -17.11 -26.48 20.26
N ASP A 193 -15.83 -26.84 20.34
CA ASP A 193 -14.94 -26.35 21.41
C ASP A 193 -14.87 -24.83 21.40
N ALA A 194 -14.87 -24.19 22.57
CA ALA A 194 -14.80 -22.73 22.74
C ALA A 194 -13.73 -22.06 21.82
N GLY A 195 -12.51 -22.60 21.79
CA GLY A 195 -11.42 -22.07 20.96
C GLY A 195 -11.62 -22.21 19.45
N LYS A 196 -12.63 -22.96 18.99
CA LYS A 196 -12.94 -23.22 17.59
C LYS A 196 -14.20 -22.52 17.10
N VAL A 197 -15.08 -22.05 18.00
CA VAL A 197 -16.36 -21.41 17.62
C VAL A 197 -16.16 -20.25 16.66
N ALA A 198 -15.17 -19.39 16.90
CA ALA A 198 -14.89 -18.24 16.04
C ALA A 198 -14.51 -18.60 14.59
N ASN A 199 -13.96 -19.81 14.39
CA ASN A 199 -13.63 -20.32 13.06
C ASN A 199 -14.79 -21.11 12.44
N PHE A 200 -15.68 -21.64 13.28
CA PHE A 200 -16.86 -22.37 12.84
C PHE A 200 -17.91 -21.42 12.29
N ILE A 201 -18.27 -20.38 13.04
CA ILE A 201 -19.27 -19.40 12.64
C ILE A 201 -18.77 -18.55 11.46
N ASN A 202 -19.62 -18.32 10.47
CA ASN A 202 -19.23 -17.66 9.22
C ASN A 202 -19.99 -16.34 8.96
N ARG A 203 -20.60 -15.77 10.01
CA ARG A 203 -21.41 -14.55 9.95
C ARG A 203 -20.95 -13.48 10.94
N ALA A 204 -21.01 -12.22 10.50
CA ALA A 204 -20.50 -11.07 11.26
C ALA A 204 -21.34 -10.72 12.50
N ASP A 205 -22.66 -10.91 12.46
CA ASP A 205 -23.54 -10.82 13.62
C ASP A 205 -23.23 -11.92 14.64
N ALA A 206 -23.06 -13.19 14.22
CA ALA A 206 -22.61 -14.24 15.13
C ALA A 206 -21.22 -13.95 15.72
N ALA A 207 -20.28 -13.43 14.93
CA ALA A 207 -18.95 -13.08 15.43
C ALA A 207 -19.03 -11.99 16.53
N LEU A 208 -19.93 -11.02 16.39
CA LEU A 208 -20.20 -10.01 17.41
C LEU A 208 -20.83 -10.63 18.67
N ILE A 209 -21.82 -11.51 18.51
CA ILE A 209 -22.45 -12.25 19.62
C ILE A 209 -21.42 -13.09 20.37
N TRP A 210 -20.55 -13.79 19.64
CA TRP A 210 -19.51 -14.63 20.22
C TRP A 210 -18.53 -13.84 21.09
N LYS A 211 -18.13 -12.64 20.64
CA LYS A 211 -17.30 -11.73 21.47
C LYS A 211 -17.97 -11.39 22.80
N ARG A 212 -19.30 -11.22 22.80
CA ARG A 212 -20.08 -10.88 24.00
C ARG A 212 -20.22 -12.02 25.01
N VAL A 213 -19.87 -13.26 24.65
CA VAL A 213 -20.00 -14.44 25.53
C VAL A 213 -19.07 -14.36 26.74
N TYR A 214 -17.85 -13.86 26.58
CA TYR A 214 -16.83 -13.83 27.64
C TYR A 214 -16.75 -12.51 28.37
N ASP A 215 -16.96 -11.40 27.66
CA ASP A 215 -16.96 -10.06 28.23
C ASP A 215 -17.90 -9.16 27.44
N ASP A 216 -18.33 -8.06 28.06
CA ASP A 216 -18.86 -6.94 27.28
C ASP A 216 -17.80 -6.52 26.25
N THR A 217 -18.24 -6.08 25.08
CA THR A 217 -17.35 -5.60 24.02
C THR A 217 -17.93 -4.34 23.44
N GLU A 218 -17.05 -3.42 23.08
CA GLU A 218 -17.41 -2.22 22.35
C GLU A 218 -17.90 -2.54 20.93
N TYR A 219 -18.82 -1.71 20.45
CA TYR A 219 -19.25 -1.69 19.06
C TYR A 219 -19.07 -0.30 18.48
N SER A 220 -18.06 -0.13 17.62
CA SER A 220 -17.73 1.15 16.98
C SER A 220 -18.33 1.31 15.58
N GLY A 221 -19.25 0.43 15.17
CA GLY A 221 -19.88 0.44 13.85
C GLY A 221 -21.06 1.41 13.76
N GLU A 222 -21.69 1.43 12.57
CA GLU A 222 -22.94 2.17 12.35
C GLU A 222 -24.14 1.31 12.75
N GLY A 223 -25.23 1.93 13.18
CA GLY A 223 -26.35 1.19 13.77
C GLY A 223 -27.61 2.02 13.90
N ILE A 224 -28.52 1.53 14.74
CA ILE A 224 -29.72 2.25 15.17
C ILE A 224 -29.52 2.71 16.60
N LEU A 225 -29.87 3.95 16.92
CA LEU A 225 -29.75 4.44 18.29
C LEU A 225 -30.78 3.75 19.18
N ALA A 226 -30.34 3.30 20.35
CA ALA A 226 -31.18 2.82 21.43
C ALA A 226 -30.85 3.58 22.71
N ASN A 227 -31.74 3.54 23.71
CA ASN A 227 -31.53 4.18 25.01
C ASN A 227 -31.12 5.68 24.90
N SER A 228 -31.62 6.38 23.88
CA SER A 228 -31.15 7.70 23.45
C SER A 228 -32.28 8.75 23.43
N GLY A 229 -33.32 8.56 24.26
CA GLY A 229 -34.46 9.47 24.34
C GLY A 229 -35.15 9.66 22.99
N GLU A 230 -35.36 10.91 22.58
CA GLU A 230 -36.01 11.28 21.30
C GLU A 230 -35.24 10.82 20.04
N PHE A 231 -33.96 10.44 20.19
CA PHE A 231 -33.14 9.96 19.07
C PHE A 231 -33.19 8.44 18.90
N SER A 232 -33.85 7.72 19.83
CA SER A 232 -33.96 6.26 19.73
C SER A 232 -34.74 5.87 18.46
N GLY A 233 -34.27 4.85 17.76
CA GLY A 233 -34.79 4.42 16.46
C GLY A 233 -34.17 5.13 15.25
N MET A 234 -33.41 6.21 15.44
CA MET A 234 -32.71 6.87 14.33
C MET A 234 -31.46 6.10 13.91
N GLY A 235 -31.14 6.11 12.61
CA GLY A 235 -29.85 5.63 12.12
C GLY A 235 -28.70 6.54 12.58
N THR A 236 -27.55 5.97 12.93
CA THR A 236 -26.38 6.72 13.45
C THR A 236 -25.95 7.90 12.58
N VAL A 237 -26.03 7.78 11.25
CA VAL A 237 -25.67 8.87 10.31
C VAL A 237 -26.60 10.08 10.45
N GLU A 238 -27.91 9.82 10.51
CA GLU A 238 -28.93 10.87 10.70
C GLU A 238 -28.82 11.47 12.11
N ALA A 239 -28.70 10.60 13.12
CA ALA A 239 -28.60 10.99 14.52
C ALA A 239 -27.42 11.92 14.78
N ARG A 240 -26.25 11.69 14.16
CA ARG A 240 -25.09 12.60 14.28
C ARG A 240 -25.43 14.05 13.90
N ILE A 241 -26.25 14.24 12.86
CA ILE A 241 -26.66 15.58 12.40
C ILE A 241 -27.70 16.17 13.36
N ALA A 242 -28.70 15.38 13.75
CA ALA A 242 -29.77 15.81 14.65
C ALA A 242 -29.24 16.22 16.04
N ILE A 243 -28.41 15.35 16.66
CA ILE A 243 -27.77 15.60 17.95
C ILE A 243 -26.85 16.82 17.87
N ALA A 244 -26.04 16.93 16.81
CA ALA A 244 -25.17 18.10 16.63
C ALA A 244 -25.98 19.39 16.52
N LYS A 245 -27.12 19.39 15.83
CA LYS A 245 -28.00 20.58 15.73
C LYS A 245 -28.60 20.98 17.08
N LYS A 246 -28.93 20.00 17.94
CA LYS A 246 -29.57 20.24 19.23
C LYS A 246 -28.59 20.68 20.32
N PHE A 247 -27.43 20.03 20.42
CA PHE A 247 -26.51 20.21 21.55
C PHE A 247 -25.16 20.83 21.18
N GLY A 248 -24.92 21.17 19.90
CA GLY A 248 -23.63 21.73 19.50
C GLY A 248 -23.57 22.19 18.05
N ARG A 249 -22.53 21.79 17.33
CA ARG A 249 -22.34 22.05 15.90
C ARG A 249 -21.41 21.03 15.26
N LEU A 250 -21.61 20.77 13.97
CA LEU A 250 -20.65 20.00 13.18
C LEU A 250 -19.34 20.79 13.01
N LYS A 251 -18.21 20.13 13.26
CA LYS A 251 -16.88 20.70 13.07
C LYS A 251 -15.98 19.72 12.34
N LYS A 252 -15.38 20.16 11.23
CA LYS A 252 -14.32 19.40 10.57
C LYS A 252 -13.00 19.67 11.30
N THR A 253 -12.28 18.61 11.61
CA THR A 253 -10.97 18.68 12.25
C THR A 253 -9.98 17.81 11.47
N TYR A 254 -8.70 18.12 11.61
CA TYR A 254 -7.63 17.41 10.93
C TYR A 254 -6.64 16.88 11.97
N LYS A 255 -6.14 15.65 11.76
CA LYS A 255 -5.01 15.11 12.53
C LYS A 255 -3.71 15.87 12.21
N MET A 256 -3.62 16.45 11.01
CA MET A 256 -2.51 17.28 10.58
C MET A 256 -2.39 18.53 11.46
N ARG A 257 -1.16 18.88 11.81
CA ARG A 257 -0.81 20.06 12.63
C ARG A 257 -0.04 21.07 11.80
N ASP A 258 0.01 22.28 12.32
CA ASP A 258 0.91 23.30 11.79
C ASP A 258 2.36 22.84 11.90
N TRP A 259 3.15 23.25 10.93
CA TRP A 259 4.56 22.92 10.88
C TRP A 259 5.36 23.88 11.76
N VAL A 260 5.87 23.34 12.88
CA VAL A 260 6.84 24.05 13.72
C VAL A 260 8.20 24.05 13.02
N VAL A 261 8.59 25.20 12.46
CA VAL A 261 9.85 25.36 11.71
C VAL A 261 11.03 25.78 12.59
N SER A 262 10.82 26.30 13.80
CA SER A 262 11.91 26.78 14.66
C SER A 262 12.70 25.62 15.27
N ARG A 263 14.04 25.72 15.24
CA ARG A 263 14.97 24.75 15.82
C ARG A 263 15.98 25.48 16.70
N GLN A 264 16.12 25.02 17.94
CA GLN A 264 17.14 25.50 18.88
C GLN A 264 18.49 24.82 18.57
N ARG A 265 19.02 25.09 17.38
CA ARG A 265 20.24 24.50 16.82
C ARG A 265 21.05 25.57 16.11
N TYR A 266 22.35 25.32 16.00
CA TYR A 266 23.26 26.22 15.29
C TYR A 266 23.15 26.06 13.76
N TRP A 267 23.23 24.80 13.28
CA TRP A 267 23.37 24.54 11.85
C TRP A 267 22.02 24.55 11.13
N GLY A 268 21.60 25.74 10.72
CA GLY A 268 20.40 25.97 9.92
C GLY A 268 20.31 27.41 9.43
N VAL A 269 19.29 27.71 8.64
CA VAL A 269 19.06 29.06 8.13
C VAL A 269 18.53 29.96 9.27
N PRO A 270 19.18 31.07 9.63
CA PRO A 270 18.65 31.99 10.64
C PRO A 270 17.27 32.52 10.25
N ILE A 271 16.33 32.48 11.20
CA ILE A 271 14.98 33.00 10.98
C ILE A 271 15.05 34.54 10.89
N PRO A 272 14.53 35.17 9.82
CA PRO A 272 14.68 36.61 9.59
C PRO A 272 13.67 37.45 10.40
N ILE A 273 13.64 37.27 11.71
CA ILE A 273 12.80 38.00 12.67
C ILE A 273 13.68 38.74 13.69
N ILE A 274 13.24 39.93 14.10
CA ILE A 274 13.82 40.77 15.15
C ILE A 274 12.77 40.99 16.24
N HIS A 275 13.13 40.68 17.48
CA HIS A 275 12.33 40.88 18.68
C HIS A 275 12.62 42.26 19.29
N CYS A 276 11.61 43.13 19.34
CA CYS A 276 11.71 44.46 19.92
C CYS A 276 10.70 44.65 21.06
N ALA A 277 11.15 45.09 22.23
CA ALA A 277 10.28 45.30 23.40
C ALA A 277 9.12 46.30 23.16
N LYS A 278 9.29 47.25 22.21
CA LYS A 278 8.24 48.24 21.86
C LYS A 278 7.38 47.83 20.67
N CYS A 279 7.94 47.10 19.71
CA CYS A 279 7.30 46.84 18.42
C CYS A 279 6.87 45.38 18.23
N GLY A 280 7.20 44.49 19.16
CA GLY A 280 6.99 43.04 19.04
C GLY A 280 7.95 42.39 18.04
N GLU A 281 7.44 41.38 17.34
CA GLU A 281 8.14 40.65 16.28
C GLU A 281 8.13 41.46 14.99
N VAL A 282 9.32 41.73 14.45
CA VAL A 282 9.50 42.56 13.26
C VAL A 282 10.34 41.81 12.24
N PRO A 283 9.91 41.66 10.98
CA PRO A 283 10.73 41.02 9.95
C PRO A 283 11.99 41.84 9.65
N VAL A 284 13.07 41.14 9.33
CA VAL A 284 14.28 41.76 8.78
C VAL A 284 13.95 42.38 7.42
N PRO A 285 14.33 43.65 7.13
CA PRO A 285 14.08 44.26 5.83
C PRO A 285 14.76 43.51 4.68
N ASP A 286 14.12 43.43 3.51
CA ASP A 286 14.63 42.70 2.34
C ASP A 286 16.06 43.06 1.95
N LYS A 287 16.42 44.35 2.03
CA LYS A 287 17.76 44.86 1.73
C LYS A 287 18.86 44.36 2.70
N ASP A 288 18.44 43.94 3.89
CA ASP A 288 19.33 43.45 4.95
C ASP A 288 19.40 41.90 4.94
N LEU A 289 18.70 41.25 4.01
CA LEU A 289 18.82 39.82 3.75
C LEU A 289 20.06 39.50 2.88
N PRO A 290 20.66 38.30 3.04
CA PRO A 290 20.32 37.28 4.03
C PRO A 290 20.88 37.60 5.43
N VAL A 291 20.18 37.16 6.47
CA VAL A 291 20.77 37.06 7.81
C VAL A 291 21.81 35.94 7.80
N LYS A 292 23.08 36.30 7.67
CA LYS A 292 24.17 35.32 7.62
C LYS A 292 24.33 34.62 8.97
N LEU A 293 24.46 33.30 8.93
CA LEU A 293 24.81 32.48 10.08
C LEU A 293 26.21 32.90 10.57
N PRO A 294 26.37 33.37 11.83
CA PRO A 294 27.65 33.82 12.34
C PRO A 294 28.51 32.62 12.76
N GLU A 295 29.83 32.78 12.74
CA GLU A 295 30.71 31.83 13.40
C GLU A 295 30.61 31.96 14.92
N VAL A 296 30.55 30.83 15.61
CA VAL A 296 30.58 30.75 17.08
C VAL A 296 31.66 29.76 17.52
N LYS A 297 32.21 29.94 18.73
CA LYS A 297 33.26 29.05 19.25
C LYS A 297 32.75 27.66 19.63
N ASP A 298 31.49 27.58 20.03
CA ASP A 298 30.85 26.35 20.52
C ASP A 298 29.47 26.20 19.89
N TYR A 299 29.33 25.14 19.10
CA TYR A 299 28.13 24.81 18.35
C TYR A 299 27.18 23.87 19.10
N LEU A 300 27.57 23.40 20.30
CA LEU A 300 26.79 22.43 21.05
C LEU A 300 25.62 23.11 21.79
N PRO A 301 24.44 22.46 21.80
CA PRO A 301 23.36 22.85 22.69
C PRO A 301 23.82 22.75 24.15
N ASP A 302 23.54 23.77 24.95
CA ASP A 302 23.97 23.82 26.36
C ASP A 302 22.88 23.35 27.36
N GLY A 303 21.82 22.70 26.87
CA GLY A 303 20.74 22.16 27.68
C GLY A 303 19.71 23.19 28.17
N ARG A 304 19.95 24.49 28.01
CA ARG A 304 19.04 25.56 28.48
C ARG A 304 17.83 25.82 27.55
N GLY A 305 17.63 24.96 26.55
CA GLY A 305 16.56 25.11 25.57
C GLY A 305 16.70 26.32 24.64
N LYS A 306 17.90 26.92 24.53
CA LYS A 306 18.21 28.01 23.59
C LYS A 306 19.18 27.55 22.51
N SER A 307 19.08 28.17 21.34
CA SER A 307 20.04 27.97 20.26
C SER A 307 21.46 28.40 20.68
N PRO A 308 22.53 27.72 20.22
CA PRO A 308 23.90 28.17 20.40
C PRO A 308 24.15 29.60 19.87
N LEU A 309 23.34 30.08 18.90
CA LEU A 309 23.40 31.45 18.38
C LEU A 309 23.14 32.51 19.45
N ALA A 310 22.43 32.17 20.54
CA ALA A 310 22.22 33.10 21.65
C ALA A 310 23.53 33.54 22.33
N LYS A 311 24.62 32.77 22.18
CA LYS A 311 25.95 33.12 22.69
C LYS A 311 26.65 34.19 21.83
N ALA A 312 26.20 34.40 20.60
CA ALA A 312 26.80 35.35 19.66
C ALA A 312 26.32 36.80 19.93
N GLY A 313 26.63 37.35 21.10
CA GLY A 313 26.04 38.60 21.60
C GLY A 313 26.07 39.78 20.61
N VAL A 314 27.19 40.00 19.91
CA VAL A 314 27.31 41.07 18.89
C VAL A 314 26.39 40.84 17.69
N TRP A 315 26.17 39.58 17.30
CA TRP A 315 25.26 39.23 16.22
C TRP A 315 23.79 39.26 16.67
N VAL A 316 23.49 38.89 17.91
CA VAL A 316 22.11 38.93 18.42
C VAL A 316 21.61 40.36 18.58
N GLN A 317 22.44 41.27 19.11
CA GLN A 317 22.04 42.63 19.42
C GLN A 317 21.97 43.51 18.15
N VAL A 318 20.78 44.05 17.85
CA VAL A 318 20.51 44.90 16.68
C VAL A 318 19.62 46.09 17.04
N LYS A 319 19.48 47.05 16.11
CA LYS A 319 18.46 48.10 16.22
C LYS A 319 17.17 47.65 15.53
N CYS A 320 16.04 47.90 16.17
CA CYS A 320 14.73 47.67 15.56
C CYS A 320 14.62 48.49 14.26
N PRO A 321 14.25 47.88 13.13
CA PRO A 321 14.15 48.61 11.87
C PRO A 321 13.03 49.64 11.88
N LYS A 322 11.97 49.43 12.69
CA LYS A 322 10.84 50.36 12.89
C LYS A 322 11.17 51.54 13.80
N CYS A 323 11.46 51.31 15.08
CA CYS A 323 11.61 52.38 16.08
C CYS A 323 13.06 52.79 16.38
N LYS A 324 14.05 52.12 15.77
CA LYS A 324 15.50 52.31 16.00
C LYS A 324 15.99 52.02 17.44
N GLY A 325 15.11 51.63 18.35
CA GLY A 325 15.46 51.17 19.70
C GLY A 325 16.22 49.84 19.71
N ARG A 326 16.75 49.46 20.87
CA ARG A 326 17.45 48.17 21.07
C ARG A 326 16.50 46.99 20.83
N ALA A 327 16.99 45.97 20.14
CA ALA A 327 16.27 44.77 19.78
C ALA A 327 17.23 43.58 19.63
N GLU A 328 16.67 42.38 19.51
CA GLU A 328 17.44 41.13 19.38
C GLU A 328 16.98 40.32 18.17
N ARG A 329 17.90 39.70 17.43
CA ARG A 329 17.56 38.76 16.36
C ARG A 329 16.95 37.49 16.96
N GLU A 330 16.05 36.85 16.23
CA GLU A 330 15.70 35.45 16.48
C GLU A 330 16.97 34.60 16.42
N THR A 331 17.12 33.71 17.40
CA THR A 331 18.30 32.85 17.54
C THR A 331 18.04 31.43 17.08
N ASP A 332 16.78 31.05 16.92
CA ASP A 332 16.40 29.79 16.31
C ASP A 332 16.67 29.80 14.80
N THR A 333 16.95 28.61 14.27
CA THR A 333 17.11 28.37 12.84
C THR A 333 15.91 27.63 12.28
N LEU A 334 15.69 27.75 10.97
CA LEU A 334 14.67 26.99 10.27
C LEU A 334 14.99 25.49 10.26
N ASP A 335 13.94 24.67 10.30
CA ASP A 335 13.95 23.24 10.04
C ASP A 335 14.50 22.96 8.63
N THR A 336 15.35 21.94 8.51
CA THR A 336 16.02 21.58 7.25
C THR A 336 15.04 21.17 6.14
N PHE A 337 13.82 20.76 6.52
CA PHE A 337 12.76 20.51 5.54
C PHE A 337 12.32 21.77 4.80
N VAL A 338 12.56 22.97 5.32
CA VAL A 338 12.27 24.22 4.61
C VAL A 338 13.13 24.30 3.35
N ASP A 339 14.43 24.01 3.45
CA ASP A 339 15.35 24.04 2.32
C ASP A 339 15.00 22.98 1.27
N SER A 340 14.70 21.76 1.75
CA SER A 340 14.33 20.65 0.87
C SER A 340 12.94 20.82 0.24
N SER A 341 12.11 21.76 0.71
CA SER A 341 10.76 21.94 0.17
C SER A 341 10.71 22.65 -1.18
N TRP A 342 11.81 23.25 -1.65
CA TRP A 342 11.81 24.04 -2.90
C TRP A 342 13.10 23.98 -3.72
N TYR A 343 14.09 23.19 -3.32
CA TYR A 343 15.38 23.07 -4.03
C TYR A 343 15.24 22.73 -5.54
N PHE A 344 14.23 21.93 -5.91
CA PHE A 344 13.96 21.58 -7.31
C PHE A 344 13.57 22.79 -8.17
N LEU A 345 12.92 23.82 -7.59
CA LEU A 345 12.68 25.10 -8.25
C LEU A 345 13.99 25.87 -8.41
N ARG A 346 14.84 25.86 -7.37
CA ARG A 346 16.14 26.55 -7.40
C ARG A 346 17.07 25.98 -8.47
N TYR A 347 17.02 24.68 -8.74
CA TYR A 347 17.79 24.06 -9.83
C TYR A 347 17.49 24.63 -11.21
N THR A 348 16.31 25.20 -11.44
CA THR A 348 15.98 25.83 -12.72
C THR A 348 16.73 27.15 -12.94
N ASP A 349 17.20 27.80 -11.86
CA ASP A 349 17.88 29.09 -11.90
C ASP A 349 18.85 29.32 -10.72
N PRO A 350 19.86 28.45 -10.54
CA PRO A 350 20.63 28.34 -9.30
C PRO A 350 21.56 29.53 -9.05
N LYS A 351 21.88 30.31 -10.09
CA LYS A 351 22.79 31.46 -10.03
C LYS A 351 22.07 32.80 -9.88
N ASN A 352 20.74 32.82 -9.79
CA ASN A 352 19.98 34.06 -9.67
C ASN A 352 20.19 34.73 -8.31
N ARG A 353 20.64 35.98 -8.33
CA ARG A 353 20.91 36.79 -7.12
C ARG A 353 19.79 37.75 -6.74
N LYS A 354 18.76 37.89 -7.59
CA LYS A 354 17.65 38.85 -7.40
C LYS A 354 16.36 38.19 -6.89
N GLN A 355 16.14 36.93 -7.24
CA GLN A 355 14.96 36.16 -6.87
C GLN A 355 15.34 34.69 -6.63
N PHE A 356 14.43 33.93 -6.01
CA PHE A 356 14.68 32.51 -5.71
C PHE A 356 14.73 31.65 -6.99
N ALA A 357 13.89 31.91 -7.99
CA ALA A 357 13.99 31.35 -9.35
C ALA A 357 13.13 32.14 -10.34
N GLU A 358 13.59 32.35 -11.58
CA GLU A 358 12.81 33.05 -12.61
C GLU A 358 11.68 32.19 -13.20
N ASN A 359 10.45 32.72 -13.23
CA ASN A 359 9.25 32.02 -13.76
C ASN A 359 9.45 31.45 -15.18
N ARG A 360 10.16 32.17 -16.07
CA ARG A 360 10.43 31.70 -17.43
C ARG A 360 11.30 30.44 -17.43
N LYS A 361 12.35 30.41 -16.60
CA LYS A 361 13.24 29.25 -16.49
C LYS A 361 12.55 28.08 -15.80
N GLN A 362 11.78 28.36 -14.76
CA GLN A 362 10.96 27.35 -14.10
C GLN A 362 10.01 26.67 -15.09
N SER A 363 9.34 27.43 -15.96
CA SER A 363 8.35 26.92 -16.91
C SER A 363 8.93 25.96 -17.97
N ASN A 364 10.26 25.96 -18.16
CA ASN A 364 10.93 25.05 -19.08
C ASN A 364 11.19 23.66 -18.47
N TRP A 365 11.13 23.54 -17.13
CA TRP A 365 11.54 22.35 -16.39
C TRP A 365 10.46 21.79 -15.47
N MET A 366 9.54 22.64 -15.02
CA MET A 366 8.51 22.28 -14.05
C MET A 366 7.18 21.96 -14.76
N PRO A 367 6.38 21.02 -14.22
CA PRO A 367 6.65 20.18 -13.05
C PRO A 367 7.77 19.15 -13.29
N VAL A 368 8.39 18.64 -12.22
CA VAL A 368 9.34 17.53 -12.34
C VAL A 368 8.59 16.30 -12.85
N ASP A 369 9.01 15.75 -14.00
CA ASP A 369 8.31 14.63 -14.63
C ASP A 369 8.28 13.36 -13.75
N LEU A 370 9.42 12.99 -13.19
CA LEU A 370 9.57 11.83 -12.32
C LEU A 370 10.40 12.17 -11.08
N TYR A 371 9.76 12.13 -9.92
CA TYR A 371 10.42 12.24 -8.62
C TYR A 371 10.59 10.84 -7.99
N SER A 372 11.83 10.36 -7.93
CA SER A 372 12.18 9.08 -7.31
C SER A 372 12.84 9.30 -5.94
N GLY A 373 12.24 8.75 -4.89
CA GLY A 373 12.72 8.90 -3.51
C GLY A 373 12.28 7.75 -2.62
N GLY A 374 12.85 7.64 -1.42
CA GLY A 374 12.46 6.61 -0.46
C GLY A 374 11.06 6.84 0.13
N ALA A 375 10.46 5.76 0.64
CA ALA A 375 9.13 5.79 1.25
C ALA A 375 9.09 6.61 2.55
N GLU A 376 10.22 6.72 3.25
CA GLU A 376 10.41 7.50 4.47
C GLU A 376 10.09 8.99 4.31
N HIS A 377 10.13 9.52 3.09
CA HIS A 377 9.87 10.92 2.79
C HIS A 377 8.41 11.22 2.43
N THR A 378 7.52 10.22 2.42
CA THR A 378 6.14 10.36 1.93
C THR A 378 5.31 11.32 2.79
N THR A 379 5.41 11.22 4.12
CA THR A 379 4.56 11.97 5.06
C THR A 379 5.11 13.33 5.48
N MET A 380 6.41 13.58 5.26
CA MET A 380 7.09 14.83 5.61
C MET A 380 7.51 15.58 4.35
N HIS A 381 8.73 15.36 3.85
CA HIS A 381 9.29 16.07 2.69
C HIS A 381 8.35 16.19 1.48
N VAL A 382 7.69 15.10 1.06
CA VAL A 382 6.75 15.17 -0.09
C VAL A 382 5.53 16.02 0.25
N LEU A 383 5.02 15.97 1.49
CA LEU A 383 3.94 16.83 1.93
C LEU A 383 4.40 18.30 2.01
N TYR A 384 5.56 18.58 2.57
CA TYR A 384 6.10 19.93 2.73
C TYR A 384 6.44 20.58 1.39
N SER A 385 7.08 19.86 0.48
CA SER A 385 7.35 20.36 -0.88
C SER A 385 6.08 20.66 -1.66
N ARG A 386 5.02 19.85 -1.50
CA ARG A 386 3.70 20.15 -2.07
C ARG A 386 3.05 21.36 -1.42
N PHE A 387 3.13 21.49 -0.10
CA PHE A 387 2.65 22.67 0.62
C PHE A 387 3.35 23.94 0.11
N TRP A 388 4.69 23.90 0.02
CA TRP A 388 5.50 25.01 -0.49
C TRP A 388 5.15 25.37 -1.93
N GLN A 389 4.99 24.38 -2.80
CA GLN A 389 4.54 24.61 -4.18
C GLN A 389 3.18 25.33 -4.23
N LYS A 390 2.22 24.93 -3.38
CA LYS A 390 0.89 25.56 -3.33
C LYS A 390 0.96 26.98 -2.78
N ALA A 391 1.71 27.20 -1.70
CA ALA A 391 1.93 28.53 -1.16
C ALA A 391 2.57 29.47 -2.20
N LEU A 392 3.60 29.01 -2.91
CA LEU A 392 4.23 29.77 -3.99
C LEU A 392 3.28 29.98 -5.19
N TYR A 393 2.39 29.04 -5.47
CA TYR A 393 1.38 29.16 -6.51
C TYR A 393 0.36 30.25 -6.17
N ASP A 394 -0.12 30.27 -4.93
CA ASP A 394 -1.04 31.29 -4.43
C ASP A 394 -0.39 32.68 -4.45
N LEU A 395 0.92 32.76 -4.20
CA LEU A 395 1.75 33.96 -4.36
C LEU A 395 2.11 34.30 -5.81
N LYS A 396 1.69 33.50 -6.79
CA LYS A 396 1.98 33.66 -8.24
C LYS A 396 3.47 33.62 -8.59
N LEU A 397 4.27 32.91 -7.78
CA LEU A 397 5.71 32.71 -7.95
C LEU A 397 6.07 31.41 -8.69
N VAL A 398 5.08 30.57 -8.97
CA VAL A 398 5.18 29.35 -9.78
C VAL A 398 3.90 29.19 -10.61
N LYS A 399 3.96 28.45 -11.73
CA LYS A 399 2.81 28.27 -12.64
C LYS A 399 1.90 27.09 -12.28
N GLY A 400 2.41 26.06 -11.63
CA GLY A 400 1.68 24.82 -11.33
C GLY A 400 1.40 24.63 -9.84
N LYS A 401 0.29 23.95 -9.51
CA LYS A 401 -0.13 23.66 -8.12
C LYS A 401 0.56 22.45 -7.50
N GLU A 402 1.22 21.62 -8.30
CA GLU A 402 1.92 20.40 -7.86
C GLU A 402 3.34 20.40 -8.44
N PRO A 403 4.35 20.01 -7.64
CA PRO A 403 5.75 20.07 -8.06
C PRO A 403 6.18 18.84 -8.90
N TYR A 404 5.44 17.73 -8.82
CA TYR A 404 5.81 16.45 -9.42
C TYR A 404 4.66 15.90 -10.26
N THR A 405 4.92 15.49 -11.51
CA THR A 405 3.95 14.80 -12.38
C THR A 405 3.76 13.36 -11.93
N ARG A 406 4.88 12.65 -11.71
CA ARG A 406 4.90 11.28 -11.20
C ARG A 406 5.85 11.19 -10.01
N ARG A 407 5.41 10.54 -8.94
CA ARG A 407 6.26 10.18 -7.79
C ARG A 407 6.37 8.67 -7.69
N MET A 408 7.59 8.19 -7.47
CA MET A 408 7.88 6.78 -7.27
C MET A 408 8.67 6.56 -5.96
N ASN A 409 8.32 5.48 -5.27
CA ASN A 409 9.11 4.95 -4.17
C ASN A 409 10.21 4.05 -4.75
N ARG A 410 11.47 4.30 -4.39
CA ARG A 410 12.56 3.37 -4.72
C ARG A 410 12.56 2.15 -3.79
N SER A 411 13.05 1.03 -4.30
CA SER A 411 13.37 -0.15 -3.51
C SER A 411 14.54 0.09 -2.55
N LEU A 412 14.60 -0.69 -1.47
CA LEU A 412 15.67 -0.63 -0.47
C LEU A 412 16.74 -1.68 -0.80
N ILE A 413 18.01 -1.27 -0.85
CA ILE A 413 19.12 -2.20 -0.95
C ILE A 413 19.52 -2.63 0.47
N LEU A 414 19.52 -3.93 0.72
CA LEU A 414 19.91 -4.54 1.99
C LEU A 414 21.39 -4.94 1.93
N GLY A 415 22.00 -5.11 3.09
CA GLY A 415 23.31 -5.73 3.22
C GLY A 415 23.29 -7.19 2.72
N PRO A 416 24.47 -7.82 2.56
CA PRO A 416 24.57 -9.23 2.20
C PRO A 416 23.88 -10.18 3.18
N ASP A 417 23.67 -9.72 4.42
CA ASP A 417 22.94 -10.40 5.49
C ASP A 417 21.42 -10.33 5.36
N GLY A 418 20.89 -9.70 4.30
CA GLY A 418 19.45 -9.52 4.11
C GLY A 418 18.84 -8.51 5.08
N GLN A 419 19.64 -7.62 5.67
CA GLN A 419 19.18 -6.60 6.62
C GLN A 419 19.44 -5.19 6.10
N LYS A 420 18.70 -4.20 6.61
CA LYS A 420 18.95 -2.79 6.27
C LYS A 420 20.41 -2.42 6.63
N MET A 421 21.12 -1.84 5.66
CA MET A 421 22.51 -1.42 5.87
C MET A 421 22.61 -0.36 6.99
N SER A 422 23.53 -0.56 7.93
CA SER A 422 23.81 0.41 9.00
C SER A 422 25.24 0.28 9.52
N LYS A 423 25.84 1.43 9.91
CA LYS A 423 27.22 1.45 10.43
C LYS A 423 27.39 0.56 11.66
N SER A 424 26.39 0.54 12.56
CA SER A 424 26.41 -0.28 13.78
C SER A 424 26.41 -1.79 13.51
N ARG A 425 25.89 -2.23 12.36
CA ARG A 425 25.86 -3.64 11.96
C ARG A 425 27.09 -4.06 11.16
N GLY A 426 27.94 -3.12 10.75
CA GLY A 426 29.11 -3.41 9.90
C GLY A 426 28.76 -3.97 8.50
N ASN A 427 27.48 -3.98 8.12
CA ASN A 427 26.97 -4.56 6.87
C ASN A 427 26.83 -3.53 5.72
N VAL A 428 27.42 -2.34 5.88
CA VAL A 428 27.41 -1.29 4.86
C VAL A 428 28.40 -1.64 3.77
N ILE A 429 27.92 -1.69 2.54
CA ILE A 429 28.77 -1.78 1.37
C ILE A 429 29.16 -0.36 0.94
N ASP A 430 30.45 -0.09 0.96
CA ASP A 430 31.01 1.16 0.47
C ASP A 430 31.09 1.11 -1.07
N PRO A 431 30.28 1.90 -1.79
CA PRO A 431 30.26 1.85 -3.25
C PRO A 431 31.61 2.21 -3.86
N ASP A 432 32.40 3.09 -3.25
CA ASP A 432 33.68 3.54 -3.81
C ASP A 432 34.69 2.39 -3.86
N LYS A 433 34.69 1.53 -2.83
CA LYS A 433 35.52 0.32 -2.82
C LYS A 433 35.15 -0.63 -3.95
N VAL A 434 33.85 -0.90 -4.15
CA VAL A 434 33.39 -1.80 -5.22
C VAL A 434 33.67 -1.21 -6.60
N VAL A 435 33.45 0.10 -6.78
CA VAL A 435 33.75 0.81 -8.03
C VAL A 435 35.25 0.74 -8.35
N SER A 436 36.13 0.91 -7.36
CA SER A 436 37.58 0.82 -7.57
C SER A 436 38.03 -0.56 -8.05
N GLN A 437 37.33 -1.62 -7.67
CA GLN A 437 37.68 -3.01 -7.99
C GLN A 437 37.03 -3.49 -9.30
N LEU A 438 35.77 -3.13 -9.54
CA LEU A 438 34.97 -3.71 -10.62
C LEU A 438 34.58 -2.70 -11.71
N GLY A 439 34.81 -1.41 -11.47
CA GLY A 439 34.44 -0.30 -12.35
C GLY A 439 33.02 0.22 -12.13
N ALA A 440 32.81 1.49 -12.48
CA ALA A 440 31.52 2.17 -12.27
C ALA A 440 30.37 1.53 -13.05
N ASP A 441 30.59 1.12 -14.31
CA ASP A 441 29.57 0.49 -15.14
C ASP A 441 29.07 -0.82 -14.55
N THR A 442 29.96 -1.61 -13.95
CA THR A 442 29.59 -2.86 -13.28
C THR A 442 28.62 -2.58 -12.13
N VAL A 443 28.94 -1.63 -11.25
CA VAL A 443 28.12 -1.30 -10.08
C VAL A 443 26.78 -0.70 -10.50
N ARG A 444 26.79 0.23 -11.46
CA ARG A 444 25.57 0.86 -12.01
C ARG A 444 24.62 -0.17 -12.61
N MET A 445 25.14 -1.02 -13.49
CA MET A 445 24.36 -2.02 -14.19
C MET A 445 23.89 -3.13 -13.25
N TYR A 446 24.67 -3.47 -12.22
CA TYR A 446 24.23 -4.39 -11.17
C TYR A 446 23.04 -3.84 -10.37
N LEU A 447 23.11 -2.58 -9.91
CA LEU A 447 21.99 -1.95 -9.21
C LEU A 447 20.74 -1.89 -10.09
N ALA A 448 20.89 -1.63 -11.39
CA ALA A 448 19.78 -1.65 -12.35
C ALA A 448 19.24 -3.07 -12.65
N PHE A 449 20.06 -4.12 -12.46
CA PHE A 449 19.70 -5.50 -12.78
C PHE A 449 19.12 -6.29 -11.60
N ILE A 450 19.49 -5.93 -10.37
CA ILE A 450 19.14 -6.69 -9.16
C ILE A 450 17.64 -6.86 -8.94
N GLY A 451 16.82 -5.95 -9.48
CA GLY A 451 15.38 -6.03 -9.44
C GLY A 451 14.67 -4.93 -10.23
N PRO A 452 13.35 -5.05 -10.42
CA PRO A 452 12.52 -4.02 -11.05
C PRO A 452 12.54 -2.70 -10.25
N TYR A 453 12.69 -1.57 -10.94
CA TYR A 453 12.60 -0.24 -10.31
C TYR A 453 11.17 0.27 -10.23
N ASN A 454 10.27 -0.30 -11.03
CA ASN A 454 8.85 0.04 -11.05
C ASN A 454 8.04 -0.54 -9.88
N GLU A 455 8.69 -1.31 -9.01
CA GLU A 455 8.08 -1.97 -7.86
C GLU A 455 8.85 -1.59 -6.60
N VAL A 456 8.14 -1.55 -5.47
CA VAL A 456 8.74 -1.29 -4.16
C VAL A 456 9.02 -2.63 -3.50
N SER A 457 10.29 -2.97 -3.38
CA SER A 457 10.74 -4.19 -2.74
C SER A 457 12.07 -3.97 -2.02
N THR A 458 12.66 -5.05 -1.53
CA THR A 458 13.96 -5.05 -0.87
C THR A 458 14.88 -6.05 -1.56
N TYR A 459 16.10 -5.64 -1.90
CA TYR A 459 17.05 -6.48 -2.60
C TYR A 459 18.36 -6.58 -1.80
N PRO A 460 18.77 -7.79 -1.35
CA PRO A 460 20.06 -7.96 -0.70
C PRO A 460 21.20 -7.81 -1.69
N TRP A 461 22.20 -7.01 -1.32
CA TRP A 461 23.44 -6.91 -2.06
C TRP A 461 24.11 -8.29 -2.14
N ASN A 462 24.31 -8.79 -3.36
CA ASN A 462 24.91 -10.08 -3.64
C ASN A 462 26.25 -9.90 -4.37
N PRO A 463 27.39 -10.22 -3.71
CA PRO A 463 28.72 -10.18 -4.33
C PRO A 463 28.85 -11.03 -5.60
N ASP A 464 28.20 -12.18 -5.69
CA ASP A 464 28.27 -13.04 -6.88
C ASP A 464 27.50 -12.43 -8.05
N GLY A 465 26.39 -11.74 -7.75
CA GLY A 465 25.57 -11.06 -8.74
C GLY A 465 26.33 -9.93 -9.44
N VAL A 466 27.14 -9.16 -8.71
CA VAL A 466 27.94 -8.07 -9.31
C VAL A 466 29.06 -8.61 -10.20
N VAL A 467 29.67 -9.75 -9.85
CA VAL A 467 30.66 -10.43 -10.70
C VAL A 467 30.04 -10.91 -12.02
N GLY A 468 28.78 -11.37 -12.00
CA GLY A 468 28.04 -11.73 -13.22
C GLY A 468 27.93 -10.58 -14.21
N ILE A 469 27.62 -9.37 -13.73
CA ILE A 469 27.58 -8.15 -14.55
C ILE A 469 28.96 -7.79 -15.09
N ARG A 470 30.02 -7.89 -14.27
CA ARG A 470 31.39 -7.65 -14.73
C ARG A 470 31.75 -8.55 -15.91
N ARG A 471 31.47 -9.85 -15.81
CA ARG A 471 31.73 -10.83 -16.88
C ARG A 471 30.96 -10.50 -18.16
N PHE A 472 29.71 -10.05 -18.04
CA PHE A 472 28.94 -9.59 -19.19
C PHE A 472 29.60 -8.40 -19.90
N LEU A 473 30.04 -7.39 -19.15
CA LEU A 473 30.71 -6.21 -19.73
C LEU A 473 32.06 -6.57 -20.38
N GLU A 474 32.82 -7.50 -19.80
CA GLU A 474 34.05 -8.01 -20.42
C GLU A 474 33.79 -8.76 -21.73
N ARG A 475 32.65 -9.47 -21.83
CA ARG A 475 32.23 -10.12 -23.07
C ARG A 475 31.84 -9.11 -24.15
N VAL A 476 31.11 -8.04 -23.77
CA VAL A 476 30.83 -6.92 -24.69
C VAL A 476 32.14 -6.31 -25.21
N TRP A 477 33.10 -6.05 -24.33
CA TRP A 477 34.42 -5.55 -24.71
C TRP A 477 35.13 -6.48 -25.71
N LYS A 478 35.24 -7.77 -25.38
CA LYS A 478 35.87 -8.77 -26.26
C LYS A 478 35.19 -8.84 -27.63
N THR A 479 33.86 -8.86 -27.67
CA THR A 479 33.11 -8.85 -28.94
C THR A 479 33.37 -7.57 -29.73
N GLY A 480 33.41 -6.41 -29.07
CA GLY A 480 33.77 -5.13 -29.70
C GLY A 480 35.17 -5.15 -30.33
N GLN A 481 36.17 -5.65 -29.58
CA GLN A 481 37.56 -5.77 -30.03
C GLN A 481 37.71 -6.73 -31.23
N LEU A 482 37.03 -7.87 -31.20
CA LEU A 482 37.00 -8.82 -32.33
C LEU A 482 36.35 -8.22 -33.59
N SER A 483 35.47 -7.24 -33.40
CA SER A 483 34.77 -6.57 -34.48
C SER A 483 35.56 -5.40 -35.08
N GLY A 484 36.54 -4.85 -34.35
CA GLY A 484 37.51 -3.87 -34.85
C GLY A 484 38.35 -4.36 -36.05
N PHE A 485 38.44 -5.68 -36.25
CA PHE A 485 39.05 -6.29 -37.43
C PHE A 485 38.01 -7.06 -38.26
N ARG A 486 37.42 -6.36 -39.25
CA ARG A 486 36.52 -6.82 -40.35
C ARG A 486 35.02 -6.93 -40.04
N PHE A 487 34.34 -5.79 -39.99
CA PHE A 487 32.94 -5.65 -40.41
C PHE A 487 32.83 -5.66 -41.95
N GLN A 488 33.08 -6.80 -42.59
CA GLN A 488 32.99 -6.94 -44.06
C GLN A 488 31.57 -7.21 -44.58
N VAL A 489 30.59 -7.40 -43.69
CA VAL A 489 29.18 -7.64 -44.04
C VAL A 489 28.33 -6.47 -43.52
N SER A 490 27.46 -5.93 -44.37
CA SER A 490 26.64 -4.75 -44.04
C SER A 490 25.56 -5.06 -42.99
N VAL A 491 24.93 -6.24 -43.06
CA VAL A 491 23.85 -6.68 -42.16
C VAL A 491 23.89 -8.21 -42.04
N ASN A 492 23.87 -8.73 -40.80
CA ASN A 492 23.55 -10.15 -40.56
C ASN A 492 22.03 -10.28 -40.43
N SER A 493 21.39 -10.96 -41.39
CA SER A 493 19.94 -11.11 -41.47
C SER A 493 19.36 -11.93 -40.31
N LYS A 494 20.13 -12.88 -39.75
CA LYS A 494 19.70 -13.70 -38.60
C LYS A 494 19.58 -12.89 -37.32
N LEU A 495 20.43 -11.87 -37.15
CA LEU A 495 20.44 -11.00 -35.97
C LEU A 495 19.45 -9.84 -36.07
N GLU A 496 19.00 -9.49 -37.28
CA GLU A 496 18.20 -8.31 -37.55
C GLU A 496 16.87 -8.34 -36.78
N LEU A 497 16.09 -9.42 -36.90
CA LEU A 497 14.82 -9.60 -36.17
C LEU A 497 15.01 -9.44 -34.65
N LEU A 498 16.04 -10.10 -34.10
CA LEU A 498 16.31 -10.05 -32.67
C LEU A 498 16.77 -8.66 -32.22
N LEU A 499 17.54 -7.94 -33.04
CA LEU A 499 17.95 -6.56 -32.75
C LEU A 499 16.72 -5.64 -32.66
N HIS A 500 15.81 -5.69 -33.63
CA HIS A 500 14.58 -4.88 -33.59
C HIS A 500 13.68 -5.23 -32.40
N LYS A 501 13.55 -6.52 -32.06
CA LYS A 501 12.88 -6.97 -30.83
C LYS A 501 13.56 -6.41 -29.57
N THR A 502 14.89 -6.38 -29.56
CA THR A 502 15.69 -5.85 -28.44
C THR A 502 15.53 -4.34 -28.31
N ILE A 503 15.57 -3.58 -29.41
CA ILE A 503 15.34 -2.13 -29.42
C ILE A 503 13.96 -1.80 -28.84
N LYS A 504 12.91 -2.48 -29.32
CA LYS A 504 11.54 -2.29 -28.83
C LYS A 504 11.46 -2.60 -27.33
N LYS A 505 11.94 -3.78 -26.92
CA LYS A 505 11.87 -4.23 -25.53
C LYS A 505 12.64 -3.33 -24.58
N VAL A 506 13.89 -2.98 -24.90
CA VAL A 506 14.73 -2.12 -24.05
C VAL A 506 14.12 -0.72 -23.94
N GLY A 507 13.61 -0.15 -25.05
CA GLY A 507 12.93 1.15 -25.05
C GLY A 507 11.68 1.16 -24.16
N GLU A 508 10.79 0.17 -24.33
CA GLU A 508 9.58 0.03 -23.53
C GLU A 508 9.90 -0.22 -22.04
N ASP A 509 10.88 -1.08 -21.76
CA ASP A 509 11.28 -1.41 -20.39
C ASP A 509 11.94 -0.22 -19.67
N ILE A 510 12.72 0.62 -20.35
CA ILE A 510 13.29 1.84 -19.74
C ILE A 510 12.18 2.81 -19.34
N VAL A 511 11.20 3.06 -20.21
CA VAL A 511 10.03 3.91 -19.89
C VAL A 511 9.23 3.32 -18.73
N ALA A 512 9.06 2.00 -18.73
CA ALA A 512 8.38 1.27 -17.67
C ALA A 512 9.21 1.13 -16.39
N GLN A 513 10.50 1.52 -16.36
CA GLN A 513 11.45 1.32 -15.26
C GLN A 513 11.71 -0.17 -14.92
N LYS A 514 11.65 -1.05 -15.92
CA LYS A 514 11.99 -2.47 -15.85
C LYS A 514 13.44 -2.73 -16.30
N PHE A 515 14.39 -2.05 -15.67
CA PHE A 515 15.80 -2.09 -16.09
C PHE A 515 16.41 -3.48 -16.08
N ASN A 516 16.00 -4.32 -15.13
CA ASN A 516 16.42 -5.72 -15.05
C ASN A 516 16.08 -6.53 -16.30
N THR A 517 14.86 -6.38 -16.84
CA THR A 517 14.46 -7.09 -18.06
C THR A 517 15.00 -6.44 -19.33
N ALA A 518 15.26 -5.12 -19.32
CA ALA A 518 16.00 -4.45 -20.38
C ALA A 518 17.43 -5.00 -20.50
N ILE A 519 18.14 -5.09 -19.37
CA ILE A 519 19.49 -5.67 -19.29
C ILE A 519 19.48 -7.14 -19.72
N SER A 520 18.50 -7.93 -19.26
CA SER A 520 18.35 -9.32 -19.70
C SER A 520 18.19 -9.43 -21.22
N ALA A 521 17.49 -8.51 -21.88
CA ALA A 521 17.34 -8.49 -23.34
C ALA A 521 18.68 -8.19 -24.04
N LEU A 522 19.47 -7.26 -23.50
CA LEU A 522 20.83 -6.97 -23.98
C LEU A 522 21.76 -8.19 -23.86
N MET A 523 21.66 -8.93 -22.75
CA MET A 523 22.40 -10.18 -22.56
C MET A 523 22.00 -11.25 -23.58
N ILE A 524 20.70 -11.43 -23.83
CA ILE A 524 20.19 -12.36 -24.85
C ILE A 524 20.71 -11.98 -26.24
N PHE A 525 20.68 -10.70 -26.59
CA PHE A 525 21.21 -10.23 -27.87
C PHE A 525 22.70 -10.51 -28.00
N LEU A 526 23.52 -10.19 -26.98
CA LEU A 526 24.95 -10.49 -27.01
C LEU A 526 25.22 -11.99 -27.15
N ASN A 527 24.46 -12.85 -26.46
CA ASN A 527 24.58 -14.31 -26.61
C ASN A 527 24.32 -14.76 -28.05
N ALA A 528 23.35 -14.13 -28.74
CA ALA A 528 23.06 -14.44 -30.15
C ALA A 528 24.19 -13.96 -31.07
N VAL A 529 24.73 -12.76 -30.82
CA VAL A 529 25.90 -12.24 -31.55
C VAL A 529 27.09 -13.19 -31.40
N GLU A 530 27.40 -13.65 -30.19
CA GLU A 530 28.52 -14.56 -29.93
C GLU A 530 28.37 -15.94 -30.59
N LYS A 531 27.14 -16.43 -30.77
CA LYS A 531 26.88 -17.68 -31.52
C LYS A 531 27.18 -17.56 -33.01
N GLU A 532 27.11 -16.36 -33.56
CA GLU A 532 27.44 -16.07 -34.96
C GLU A 532 28.91 -15.65 -35.14
N ILE A 533 29.73 -15.59 -34.07
CA ILE A 533 31.19 -15.39 -34.19
C ILE A 533 31.81 -16.71 -34.68
N PRO A 534 32.55 -16.73 -35.82
CA PRO A 534 32.98 -17.99 -36.43
C PRO A 534 33.91 -18.82 -35.54
N ARG A 535 33.78 -20.15 -35.64
CA ARG A 535 34.95 -21.05 -35.54
C ARG A 535 35.85 -20.79 -36.76
N PRO A 536 37.19 -21.01 -36.68
CA PRO A 536 38.18 -20.51 -37.64
C PRO A 536 38.02 -20.85 -39.14
N ALA A 537 37.02 -21.62 -39.55
CA ALA A 537 36.98 -22.29 -40.85
C ALA A 537 35.91 -21.80 -41.84
N GLN A 538 35.03 -20.85 -41.51
CA GLN A 538 33.94 -20.44 -42.44
C GLN A 538 33.76 -18.92 -42.51
N ASN A 539 33.73 -18.39 -43.74
CA ASN A 539 33.41 -17.00 -44.11
C ASN A 539 31.90 -16.70 -43.92
N GLU A 540 31.34 -17.01 -42.76
CA GLU A 540 29.94 -16.69 -42.44
C GLU A 540 29.79 -15.37 -41.68
N GLN A 541 28.65 -14.73 -41.91
CA GLN A 541 28.39 -13.31 -41.66
C GLN A 541 28.49 -12.92 -40.18
N ARG A 542 29.48 -12.10 -39.83
CA ARG A 542 29.60 -11.45 -38.52
C ARG A 542 28.49 -10.40 -38.33
N ILE A 543 28.28 -9.94 -37.09
CA ILE A 543 27.42 -8.77 -36.82
C ILE A 543 27.88 -7.57 -37.68
N GLY A 544 26.94 -6.87 -38.31
CA GLY A 544 27.25 -5.67 -39.09
C GLY A 544 27.62 -4.47 -38.21
N LYS A 545 28.44 -3.55 -38.73
CA LYS A 545 28.86 -2.34 -37.99
C LYS A 545 27.67 -1.54 -37.45
N GLY A 546 26.67 -1.28 -38.30
CA GLY A 546 25.46 -0.56 -37.89
C GLY A 546 24.62 -1.29 -36.83
N GLN A 547 24.58 -2.64 -36.87
CA GLN A 547 23.89 -3.44 -35.87
C GLN A 547 24.60 -3.37 -34.50
N TRP A 548 25.94 -3.37 -34.51
CA TRP A 548 26.74 -3.19 -33.30
C TRP A 548 26.60 -1.79 -32.71
N GLU A 549 26.63 -0.75 -33.56
CA GLU A 549 26.40 0.64 -33.16
C GLU A 549 25.03 0.84 -32.49
N MET A 550 23.98 0.19 -33.01
CA MET A 550 22.65 0.19 -32.37
C MET A 550 22.70 -0.49 -31.00
N PHE A 551 23.36 -1.64 -30.88
CA PHE A 551 23.52 -2.33 -29.59
C PHE A 551 24.25 -1.47 -28.55
N LEU A 552 25.35 -0.81 -28.92
CA LEU A 552 26.08 0.09 -28.02
C LEU A 552 25.19 1.23 -27.52
N ARG A 553 24.37 1.83 -28.40
CA ARG A 553 23.41 2.89 -28.02
C ARG A 553 22.35 2.39 -27.02
N LEU A 554 21.87 1.14 -27.16
CA LEU A 554 20.94 0.55 -26.19
C LEU A 554 21.59 0.27 -24.83
N LEU A 555 22.89 -0.04 -24.80
CA LEU A 555 23.65 -0.31 -23.58
C LEU A 555 24.10 0.97 -22.85
N ALA A 556 24.18 2.10 -23.56
CA ALA A 556 24.67 3.38 -23.04
C ALA A 556 24.02 3.89 -21.74
N PRO A 557 22.71 3.74 -21.48
CA PRO A 557 22.12 4.15 -20.20
C PRO A 557 22.67 3.37 -18.99
N PHE A 558 23.12 2.12 -19.22
CA PHE A 558 23.53 1.19 -18.17
C PHE A 558 25.05 1.17 -17.98
N ALA A 559 25.82 1.12 -19.07
CA ALA A 559 27.29 1.06 -19.05
C ALA A 559 27.92 2.18 -19.91
N PRO A 560 27.72 3.46 -19.54
CA PRO A 560 28.10 4.61 -20.37
C PRO A 560 29.60 4.68 -20.68
N HIS A 561 30.48 4.31 -19.75
CA HIS A 561 31.93 4.47 -19.94
C HIS A 561 32.47 3.46 -20.95
N LEU A 562 32.06 2.19 -20.83
CA LEU A 562 32.46 1.10 -21.73
C LEU A 562 32.01 1.39 -23.16
N VAL A 563 30.75 1.82 -23.35
CA VAL A 563 30.23 2.03 -24.70
C VAL A 563 30.81 3.28 -25.35
N GLU A 564 31.15 4.32 -24.58
CA GLU A 564 31.81 5.51 -25.11
C GLU A 564 33.18 5.14 -25.70
N GLU A 565 33.98 4.33 -25.00
CA GLU A 565 35.27 3.86 -25.49
C GLU A 565 35.12 3.03 -26.78
N LEU A 566 34.24 2.01 -26.74
CA LEU A 566 33.97 1.17 -27.91
C LEU A 566 33.40 1.98 -29.09
N TRP A 567 32.69 3.08 -28.83
CA TRP A 567 32.16 3.97 -29.86
C TRP A 567 33.28 4.75 -30.56
N HIS A 568 34.24 5.30 -29.82
CA HIS A 568 35.42 5.96 -30.41
C HIS A 568 36.33 4.98 -31.16
N GLU A 569 36.48 3.75 -30.67
CA GLU A 569 37.22 2.69 -31.39
C GLU A 569 36.60 2.35 -32.75
N LEU A 570 35.28 2.53 -32.93
CA LEU A 570 34.60 2.39 -34.23
C LEU A 570 34.87 3.57 -35.19
N GLY A 571 35.64 4.57 -34.75
CA GLY A 571 36.06 5.74 -35.52
C GLY A 571 35.13 6.95 -35.38
N HIS A 572 34.16 6.91 -34.46
CA HIS A 572 33.30 8.06 -34.18
C HIS A 572 34.08 9.16 -33.45
N LYS A 573 33.75 10.43 -33.72
CA LYS A 573 34.41 11.59 -33.09
C LYS A 573 33.56 12.30 -32.05
N LYS A 574 32.26 11.99 -32.02
CA LYS A 574 31.29 12.56 -31.08
C LYS A 574 30.87 11.49 -30.09
N SER A 575 30.55 11.91 -28.88
CA SER A 575 30.08 11.01 -27.82
C SER A 575 28.81 10.29 -28.23
N ILE A 576 28.72 9.01 -27.86
CA ILE A 576 27.53 8.18 -28.09
C ILE A 576 26.30 8.76 -27.38
N HIS A 577 26.50 9.55 -26.33
CA HIS A 577 25.43 10.20 -25.56
C HIS A 577 24.78 11.38 -26.28
N LEU A 578 25.33 11.81 -27.42
CA LEU A 578 24.71 12.81 -28.30
C LEU A 578 23.91 12.17 -29.43
N GLU A 579 23.99 10.86 -29.60
CA GLU A 579 23.25 10.13 -30.62
C GLU A 579 21.78 9.96 -30.22
N GLU A 580 20.89 9.87 -31.23
CA GLU A 580 19.48 9.61 -30.97
C GLU A 580 19.26 8.23 -30.30
N TRP A 581 18.04 7.91 -29.87
CA TRP A 581 17.71 6.53 -29.51
C TRP A 581 17.47 5.67 -30.78
N PRO A 582 17.95 4.41 -30.86
CA PRO A 582 17.67 3.54 -31.99
C PRO A 582 16.17 3.32 -32.20
N LYS A 583 15.70 3.35 -33.45
CA LYS A 583 14.30 3.06 -33.82
C LYS A 583 14.17 1.63 -34.30
N TYR A 584 13.13 0.92 -33.85
CA TYR A 584 12.81 -0.41 -34.37
C TYR A 584 11.88 -0.31 -35.59
N ASP A 585 11.94 -1.29 -36.47
CA ASP A 585 11.03 -1.44 -37.62
C ASP A 585 9.94 -2.47 -37.31
N ALA A 586 8.69 -2.02 -37.21
CA ALA A 586 7.55 -2.88 -36.90
C ALA A 586 7.34 -3.99 -37.96
N LYS A 587 7.74 -3.78 -39.21
CA LYS A 587 7.63 -4.80 -40.27
C LYS A 587 8.58 -5.96 -40.03
N LYS A 588 9.75 -5.68 -39.45
CA LYS A 588 10.79 -6.66 -39.11
C LYS A 588 10.51 -7.41 -37.80
N LEU A 589 9.39 -7.16 -37.11
CA LEU A 589 9.01 -7.87 -35.88
C LEU A 589 8.15 -9.11 -36.11
N LYS A 590 7.71 -9.35 -37.36
CA LYS A 590 6.94 -10.54 -37.71
C LYS A 590 7.88 -11.73 -37.76
N GLU A 591 7.67 -12.69 -36.86
CA GLU A 591 8.21 -14.02 -37.03
C GLU A 591 7.45 -14.74 -38.15
N GLU A 592 8.12 -15.44 -39.04
CA GLU A 592 7.45 -16.29 -40.03
C GLU A 592 6.88 -17.55 -39.37
N THR A 593 7.54 -18.04 -38.32
CA THR A 593 7.14 -19.19 -37.53
C THR A 593 7.25 -18.93 -36.03
N ILE A 594 6.33 -19.49 -35.25
CA ILE A 594 6.28 -19.42 -33.79
C ILE A 594 6.33 -20.82 -33.19
N THR A 595 6.96 -20.93 -32.04
CA THR A 595 7.02 -22.18 -31.26
C THR A 595 5.84 -22.25 -30.30
N ILE A 596 5.02 -23.28 -30.44
CA ILE A 596 3.90 -23.55 -29.54
C ILE A 596 4.26 -24.67 -28.56
N VAL A 597 3.84 -24.52 -27.31
CA VAL A 597 4.03 -25.55 -26.28
C VAL A 597 2.88 -26.56 -26.35
N ILE A 598 3.19 -27.86 -26.29
CA ILE A 598 2.20 -28.92 -26.34
C ILE A 598 2.07 -29.57 -24.96
N GLN A 599 0.86 -29.62 -24.44
CA GLN A 599 0.53 -30.20 -23.14
C GLN A 599 -0.44 -31.36 -23.26
N ILE A 600 -0.32 -32.32 -22.33
CA ILE A 600 -1.31 -33.38 -22.12
C ILE A 600 -1.66 -33.38 -20.62
N ASN A 601 -2.95 -33.21 -20.30
CA ASN A 601 -3.45 -33.02 -18.93
C ASN A 601 -2.64 -31.95 -18.15
N GLY A 602 -2.34 -30.84 -18.82
CA GLY A 602 -1.63 -29.68 -18.24
C GLY A 602 -0.11 -29.86 -18.06
N LYS A 603 0.47 -31.02 -18.40
CA LYS A 603 1.92 -31.24 -18.35
C LYS A 603 2.53 -31.09 -19.73
N THR A 604 3.66 -30.38 -19.85
CA THR A 604 4.38 -30.21 -21.14
C THR A 604 4.93 -31.54 -21.66
N ARG A 605 4.69 -31.83 -22.94
CA ARG A 605 5.03 -33.11 -23.59
C ARG A 605 5.73 -32.95 -24.94
N GLY A 606 5.79 -31.75 -25.48
CA GLY A 606 6.52 -31.42 -26.70
C GLY A 606 6.37 -29.95 -27.07
N GLU A 607 6.93 -29.60 -28.22
CA GLU A 607 6.80 -28.31 -28.88
C GLU A 607 6.66 -28.53 -30.40
N ALA A 608 6.04 -27.57 -31.10
CA ALA A 608 5.95 -27.58 -32.56
C ALA A 608 6.20 -26.17 -33.10
N GLN A 609 6.75 -26.07 -34.31
CA GLN A 609 6.83 -24.81 -35.06
C GLN A 609 5.62 -24.69 -35.97
N VAL A 610 4.94 -23.55 -35.93
CA VAL A 610 3.79 -23.25 -36.80
C VAL A 610 3.97 -21.86 -37.41
N PRO A 611 3.39 -21.57 -38.58
CA PRO A 611 3.34 -20.20 -39.11
C PRO A 611 2.78 -19.22 -38.07
N SER A 612 3.28 -17.99 -38.02
CA SER A 612 2.84 -17.02 -37.00
C SER A 612 1.38 -16.56 -37.17
N ASP A 613 0.83 -16.73 -38.37
CA ASP A 613 -0.56 -16.51 -38.73
C ASP A 613 -1.39 -17.81 -38.74
N ALA A 614 -0.84 -18.92 -38.25
CA ALA A 614 -1.55 -20.19 -38.16
C ALA A 614 -2.84 -20.02 -37.36
N ASP A 615 -3.95 -20.42 -37.99
CA ASP A 615 -5.23 -20.49 -37.29
C ASP A 615 -5.22 -21.61 -36.23
N LYS A 616 -6.29 -21.66 -35.42
CA LYS A 616 -6.38 -22.66 -34.34
C LYS A 616 -6.34 -24.10 -34.86
N SER A 617 -6.80 -24.35 -36.08
CA SER A 617 -6.86 -25.67 -36.70
C SER A 617 -5.47 -26.15 -37.15
N ALA A 618 -4.72 -25.28 -37.84
CA ALA A 618 -3.34 -25.53 -38.23
C ALA A 618 -2.44 -25.71 -36.99
N GLN A 619 -2.65 -24.89 -35.95
CA GLN A 619 -1.94 -25.00 -34.68
C GLN A 619 -2.22 -26.34 -33.96
N GLU A 620 -3.48 -26.78 -33.94
CA GLU A 620 -3.86 -28.07 -33.35
C GLU A 620 -3.25 -29.24 -34.13
N THR A 621 -3.32 -29.22 -35.46
CA THR A 621 -2.80 -30.28 -36.33
C THR A 621 -1.31 -30.49 -36.09
N ALA A 622 -0.51 -29.42 -36.13
CA ALA A 622 0.92 -29.49 -35.87
C ALA A 622 1.24 -30.00 -34.45
N ALA A 623 0.45 -29.57 -33.45
CA ALA A 623 0.59 -30.06 -32.09
C ALA A 623 0.26 -31.56 -31.98
N ARG A 624 -0.80 -32.02 -32.63
CA ARG A 624 -1.25 -33.42 -32.61
C ARG A 624 -0.23 -34.34 -33.28
N GLU A 625 0.35 -33.92 -34.41
CA GLU A 625 1.42 -34.65 -35.09
C GLU A 625 2.66 -34.79 -34.20
N ALA A 626 3.11 -33.69 -33.59
CA ALA A 626 4.31 -33.65 -32.75
C ALA A 626 4.22 -34.54 -31.49
N VAL A 627 3.00 -34.83 -30.99
CA VAL A 627 2.79 -35.75 -29.85
C VAL A 627 1.96 -36.99 -30.19
N ALA A 628 1.86 -37.37 -31.47
CA ALA A 628 1.00 -38.45 -31.94
C ALA A 628 1.23 -39.78 -31.18
N SER A 629 2.49 -40.15 -30.95
CA SER A 629 2.86 -41.35 -30.19
C SER A 629 2.41 -41.33 -28.73
N ARG A 630 2.23 -40.14 -28.15
CA ARG A 630 1.80 -39.96 -26.74
C ARG A 630 0.28 -39.90 -26.59
N LEU A 631 -0.44 -39.68 -27.70
CA LEU A 631 -1.90 -39.68 -27.78
C LEU A 631 -2.47 -41.04 -28.26
N GLN A 632 -1.62 -41.93 -28.76
CA GLN A 632 -2.03 -43.24 -29.26
C GLN A 632 -2.75 -44.04 -28.16
N GLY A 633 -3.96 -44.53 -28.47
CA GLY A 633 -4.79 -45.31 -27.54
C GLY A 633 -5.50 -44.48 -26.46
N LYS A 634 -5.39 -43.14 -26.48
CA LYS A 634 -6.05 -42.26 -25.50
C LYS A 634 -7.21 -41.49 -26.11
N GLU A 635 -8.33 -41.46 -25.41
CA GLU A 635 -9.48 -40.66 -25.82
C GLU A 635 -9.27 -39.18 -25.43
N VAL A 636 -9.25 -38.29 -26.43
CA VAL A 636 -9.14 -36.84 -26.21
C VAL A 636 -10.53 -36.27 -25.97
N ARG A 637 -10.84 -35.90 -24.72
CA ARG A 637 -12.14 -35.34 -24.34
C ARG A 637 -12.28 -33.86 -24.68
N ARG A 638 -11.18 -33.11 -24.61
CA ARG A 638 -11.18 -31.66 -24.82
C ARG A 638 -9.83 -31.17 -25.30
N ILE A 639 -9.85 -30.18 -26.17
CA ILE A 639 -8.64 -29.55 -26.71
C ILE A 639 -8.72 -28.06 -26.40
N ILE A 640 -7.66 -27.53 -25.81
CA ILE A 640 -7.55 -26.11 -25.46
C ILE A 640 -6.44 -25.52 -26.31
N VAL A 641 -6.83 -24.75 -27.33
CA VAL A 641 -5.90 -24.03 -28.21
C VAL A 641 -5.84 -22.57 -27.77
N VAL A 642 -4.67 -22.15 -27.29
CA VAL A 642 -4.35 -20.74 -27.07
C VAL A 642 -3.53 -20.29 -28.28
N SER A 643 -4.14 -19.49 -29.14
CA SER A 643 -3.55 -19.02 -30.39
C SER A 643 -2.15 -18.45 -30.18
N GLY A 644 -1.21 -18.96 -30.95
CA GLY A 644 0.21 -18.61 -30.95
C GLY A 644 0.98 -18.89 -29.67
N ARG A 645 0.46 -19.75 -28.78
CA ARG A 645 1.09 -20.00 -27.47
C ARG A 645 1.16 -21.47 -27.07
N LEU A 646 0.01 -22.16 -26.99
CA LEU A 646 -0.02 -23.55 -26.56
C LEU A 646 -1.22 -24.32 -27.07
N VAL A 647 -1.09 -25.65 -27.11
CA VAL A 647 -2.19 -26.60 -27.30
C VAL A 647 -2.15 -27.60 -26.15
N ASN A 648 -3.27 -27.76 -25.43
CA ASN A 648 -3.40 -28.74 -24.35
C ASN A 648 -4.47 -29.78 -24.70
N PHE A 649 -4.06 -31.05 -24.77
CA PHE A 649 -4.94 -32.19 -24.95
C PHE A 649 -5.37 -32.72 -23.58
N VAL A 650 -6.66 -32.64 -23.29
CA VAL A 650 -7.27 -33.26 -22.10
C VAL A 650 -7.70 -34.66 -22.49
N VAL A 651 -6.99 -35.65 -21.98
CA VAL A 651 -7.25 -37.07 -22.25
C VAL A 651 -7.95 -37.70 -21.04
N ALA A 652 -8.87 -38.63 -21.29
CA ALA A 652 -9.37 -39.52 -20.25
C ALA A 652 -8.18 -40.30 -19.65
N GLU A 653 -8.15 -40.44 -18.32
CA GLU A 653 -7.15 -41.31 -17.66
C GLU A 653 -7.36 -42.77 -18.05
#